data_AF-A0A1Q1FNS2-F1
#
_entry.id   AF-A0A1Q1FNS2-F1
#
_cell.length_a   1.000
_cell.length_b   1.000
_cell.length_c   1.000
_cell.angle_alpha   90.00
_cell.angle_beta   90.00
_cell.angle_gamma   90.00
#
_symmetry.space_group_name_H-M   'P 1'
#
loop_
_entity.id
_entity.type
_entity.pdbx_description
1 polymer ?
#
loop_
_entity_poly.entity_id
_entity_poly.type
_entity_poly.pdbx_seq_one_letter_code
_entity_poly.pdbx_strand_id
1 'polypeptide(L)'
;MPVPASTGRPYLRIQPSTDPLTARTVTSTLRQLHGLDLQTDDGWLDIFRPSPRPTIEWLLVSDGQTAAIDYYLGIDPAEALDQVTPLCRGLVPNSYEFKRVEWHPDHLQTEDRSMAAVDFQADLDRKRDWLTRLTPFGDFKDADDAHVPLATIAELMANSSVPMVYQALVQPLPDKTGEAEVRQREIETGEDTLSGTLINALVGQPDEDDIKLTVADEQRIDELAEKDLRHPFVVNARAVAFADQETTAARTIERLSSALGDVSYTSADITGRVHTGSDAQDCFDALAERTVVPVNDRSLRSYLPGTRTTSRGIVADPTEVGNFCLLDGSALPTGAQRALETVPKSQTSIPLPPESVLDTYRTDGLVLGRPVTSDGTTTEPIALPPEMQTRNVGWIGQTGTGKSTSLITAALENHQATDGPEIIFDPKGGRMTQEYLRCHYARFGDLDDVIYFDCAEWLPAISFFDIQPDLEAGVPRSVAVLDRIGHYQEILRQLMGAEQYDRAIGSTDMIRDMLRALYDPIHGRDVVTNRGIRQALERFRSRKSPPAVSNPDLRDRLRGAVENDDPEIFRKVMNGAVNRVDKVSSSPHLNRVFNHRPTGIEADQPAFDFADWLDDDVVILFDTGRLQSEAKRGLTLVLLSNLWSALRRRRRRNVNVDLPLVTVYLEEAADVANGDLLAELLAQSRSFGCALVLAMQFPGQLEATDSDLYQELLNNVGTYVTGTVGVDHDLAHRFATDAMGRESTANRLRGLSAGQWFVDLLGEFQGRNPRPFIAESLPRPEGHPDRTDSGPGAGFTTAHDGLLDRTKQDYGLPIDDPDSSPAEGATTDDDPWQPADGPVTAGADSERAGGIDGESSPVEDGEVPPILSSTSRMPSFVRYDEDSDALVCTTCDSRFDSTADGMRTAIQCCHDLASVDLDDVPITSCNVTLSPDEIRASKWSPRQLTFLQAVHNAQQRRYDPIEYDIVHDSMIRLKEDVGIDQDEIDDLLDAGLLRHDGDHPQRYYSVTAAGRDAIDEEFQAGVDFGHGKGDLDESSQHVAMIEASARWLQQERVDDPEYPDAEVVTYYEVREGSADAAAFMGSDADSTVENLEQRRLDCVTLDENGDVVVAVEAERINHDVTRAVPEDYDKMAACEPDDAIWVVLSQSAGHDVLAALNEPADGDARVEKTYSSTTPPQQFRIDQPGLTAIYPMTWLQRQVQTDSG
;
A
#
# COMPACT_ATOMS: atom_id res chain seq x y z
N MET A 1 -11.94 38.59 46.27
CA MET A 1 -10.55 38.49 45.76
C MET A 1 -10.48 37.17 45.02
N PRO A 2 -9.92 37.11 43.81
CA PRO A 2 -9.73 35.82 43.15
C PRO A 2 -8.77 34.99 44.01
N VAL A 3 -9.15 33.75 44.31
CA VAL A 3 -8.27 32.76 44.94
C VAL A 3 -7.06 32.60 43.99
N PRO A 4 -5.81 32.68 44.47
CA PRO A 4 -4.65 32.46 43.61
C PRO A 4 -4.74 31.04 43.04
N ALA A 5 -4.62 30.90 41.72
CA ALA A 5 -4.50 29.61 41.06
C ALA A 5 -3.36 28.84 41.75
N SER A 6 -3.69 27.68 42.33
CA SER A 6 -2.72 26.75 42.87
C SER A 6 -1.72 26.41 41.76
N THR A 7 -0.42 26.46 42.09
CA THR A 7 0.65 26.10 41.15
C THR A 7 0.47 24.65 40.73
N GLY A 8 0.37 24.39 39.41
CA GLY A 8 0.27 23.05 38.85
C GLY A 8 1.40 22.15 39.35
N ARG A 9 1.10 20.86 39.53
CA ARG A 9 2.09 19.86 39.98
C ARG A 9 2.56 19.05 38.77
N PRO A 10 3.82 18.60 38.74
CA PRO A 10 4.31 17.77 37.65
C PRO A 10 3.72 16.36 37.74
N TYR A 11 3.20 15.88 36.61
CA TYR A 11 2.71 14.52 36.40
C TYR A 11 3.29 13.95 35.10
N LEU A 12 3.31 12.62 35.01
CA LEU A 12 3.44 11.88 33.75
C LEU A 12 2.02 11.52 33.28
N ARG A 13 1.59 12.08 32.14
CA ARG A 13 0.43 11.58 31.40
C ARG A 13 0.84 10.30 30.69
N ILE A 14 0.07 9.24 30.90
CA ILE A 14 0.32 7.91 30.36
C ILE A 14 -0.77 7.63 29.33
N GLN A 15 -0.36 7.41 28.09
CA GLN A 15 -1.27 7.00 27.02
C GLN A 15 -1.12 5.49 26.81
N PRO A 16 -2.14 4.67 27.10
CA PRO A 16 -2.04 3.23 26.97
C PRO A 16 -1.95 2.78 25.51
N SER A 17 -1.17 1.75 25.25
CA SER A 17 -1.20 1.02 23.98
C SER A 17 -2.03 -0.27 24.10
N THR A 18 -2.34 -0.90 22.98
CA THR A 18 -3.00 -2.22 22.96
C THR A 18 -2.06 -3.38 23.32
N ASP A 19 -0.83 -3.12 23.79
CA ASP A 19 0.04 -4.20 24.30
C ASP A 19 -0.37 -4.60 25.73
N PRO A 20 -0.41 -5.91 26.04
CA PRO A 20 -0.86 -6.40 27.33
C PRO A 20 0.17 -6.14 28.44
N LEU A 21 -0.31 -5.77 29.63
CA LEU A 21 0.50 -5.75 30.85
C LEU A 21 0.99 -7.15 31.23
N THR A 22 2.15 -7.30 31.87
CA THR A 22 2.61 -8.60 32.40
C THR A 22 2.58 -8.60 33.93
N ALA A 23 1.71 -9.40 34.55
CA ALA A 23 1.53 -9.43 36.01
C ALA A 23 2.83 -9.72 36.78
N ARG A 24 3.68 -10.59 36.24
CA ARG A 24 5.01 -10.89 36.81
C ARG A 24 5.94 -9.67 36.82
N THR A 25 5.95 -8.90 35.74
CA THR A 25 6.77 -7.67 35.62
C THR A 25 6.25 -6.61 36.57
N VAL A 26 4.93 -6.37 36.58
CA VAL A 26 4.25 -5.46 37.50
C VAL A 26 4.61 -5.78 38.96
N THR A 27 4.47 -7.04 39.38
CA THR A 27 4.78 -7.49 40.75
C THR A 27 6.26 -7.26 41.09
N SER A 28 7.18 -7.60 40.17
CA SER A 28 8.62 -7.42 40.38
C SER A 28 8.99 -5.94 40.51
N THR A 29 8.44 -5.08 39.67
CA THR A 29 8.69 -3.64 39.68
C THR A 29 8.10 -2.98 40.93
N LEU A 30 6.89 -3.38 41.36
CA LEU A 30 6.29 -2.91 42.62
C LEU A 30 7.13 -3.28 43.84
N ARG A 31 7.75 -4.48 43.88
CA ARG A 31 8.73 -4.82 44.94
C ARG A 31 9.96 -3.92 44.93
N GLN A 32 10.45 -3.53 43.75
CA GLN A 32 11.56 -2.58 43.63
C GLN A 32 11.14 -1.18 44.11
N LEU A 33 9.94 -0.73 43.74
CA LEU A 33 9.37 0.53 44.18
C LEU A 33 9.16 0.57 45.71
N HIS A 34 8.78 -0.55 46.33
CA HIS A 34 8.66 -0.66 47.79
C HIS A 34 9.99 -0.41 48.51
N GLY A 35 11.09 -0.91 47.92
CA GLY A 35 12.44 -0.79 48.46
C GLY A 35 13.15 0.53 48.19
N LEU A 36 12.52 1.48 47.50
CA LEU A 36 13.09 2.80 47.26
C LEU A 36 13.20 3.60 48.56
N ASP A 37 14.43 3.92 48.93
CA ASP A 37 14.73 4.92 49.96
C ASP A 37 15.10 6.22 49.22
N LEU A 38 14.18 7.18 49.21
CA LEU A 38 14.46 8.49 48.60
C LEU A 38 15.47 9.21 49.48
N GLN A 39 16.70 9.39 48.98
CA GLN A 39 17.69 10.23 49.65
C GLN A 39 17.26 11.69 49.50
N THR A 40 16.62 12.24 50.54
CA THR A 40 16.46 13.69 50.68
C THR A 40 17.78 14.29 51.17
N ASP A 41 18.20 15.38 50.55
CA ASP A 41 19.50 16.06 50.75
C ASP A 41 19.57 16.84 52.09
N ASP A 42 19.06 16.26 53.17
CA ASP A 42 18.90 16.93 54.46
C ASP A 42 20.00 16.57 55.48
N GLY A 43 20.54 17.61 56.11
CA GLY A 43 21.78 17.56 56.88
C GLY A 43 21.80 16.63 58.11
N TRP A 44 23.01 16.42 58.62
CA TRP A 44 23.45 15.58 59.76
C TRP A 44 22.58 15.48 61.04
N LEU A 45 21.55 16.32 61.21
CA LEU A 45 20.65 16.32 62.37
C LEU A 45 19.38 15.48 62.19
N ASP A 46 19.03 15.01 60.97
CA ASP A 46 17.83 14.19 60.71
C ASP A 46 18.07 12.67 60.67
N ILE A 47 19.27 12.19 61.01
CA ILE A 47 19.64 10.75 61.12
C ILE A 47 18.73 9.96 62.10
N PHE A 48 17.98 10.64 62.97
CA PHE A 48 17.07 10.03 63.94
C PHE A 48 15.58 10.10 63.56
N ARG A 49 15.23 10.65 62.39
CA ARG A 49 13.86 10.60 61.86
C ARG A 49 13.79 9.61 60.69
N PRO A 50 12.80 8.71 60.67
CA PRO A 50 12.57 7.89 59.48
C PRO A 50 12.23 8.82 58.30
N SER A 51 12.92 8.67 57.17
CA SER A 51 12.63 9.40 55.94
C SER A 51 11.17 9.19 55.55
N PRO A 52 10.44 10.25 55.15
CA PRO A 52 9.07 10.10 54.67
C PRO A 52 9.07 9.19 53.44
N ARG A 53 8.25 8.13 53.48
CA ARG A 53 8.15 7.18 52.37
C ARG A 53 7.37 7.83 51.23
N PRO A 54 7.84 7.73 49.97
CA PRO A 54 7.14 8.32 48.84
C PRO A 54 5.72 7.80 48.72
N THR A 55 4.79 8.70 48.41
CA THR A 55 3.44 8.34 48.02
C THR A 55 3.34 8.45 46.50
N ILE A 56 3.01 7.34 45.84
CA ILE A 56 2.76 7.32 44.40
C ILE A 56 1.27 7.61 44.20
N GLU A 57 0.96 8.53 43.32
CA GLU A 57 -0.40 8.96 43.02
C GLU A 57 -0.75 8.60 41.58
N TRP A 58 -1.90 7.95 41.40
CA TRP A 58 -2.48 7.70 40.09
C TRP A 58 -3.82 8.41 39.96
N LEU A 59 -4.07 9.02 38.82
CA LEU A 59 -5.30 9.76 38.55
C LEU A 59 -5.93 9.33 37.23
N LEU A 60 -7.26 9.25 37.22
CA LEU A 60 -8.05 9.32 35.98
C LEU A 60 -8.88 10.59 36.05
N VAL A 61 -8.79 11.43 35.02
CA VAL A 61 -9.42 12.75 34.98
C VAL A 61 -10.30 12.86 33.75
N SER A 62 -11.57 13.20 33.94
CA SER A 62 -12.49 13.55 32.86
C SER A 62 -13.00 14.97 33.08
N ASP A 63 -12.96 15.80 32.02
CA ASP A 63 -13.42 17.18 32.06
C ASP A 63 -14.94 17.34 31.86
N GLY A 64 -15.62 16.25 31.47
CA GLY A 64 -17.06 16.19 31.16
C GLY A 64 -17.50 16.98 29.92
N GLN A 65 -16.59 17.69 29.24
CA GLN A 65 -16.88 18.39 27.98
C GLN A 65 -16.56 17.49 26.79
N THR A 66 -15.49 16.72 26.92
CA THR A 66 -15.08 15.69 25.98
C THR A 66 -15.32 14.31 26.60
N ALA A 67 -15.43 13.28 25.77
CA ALA A 67 -15.41 11.91 26.25
C ALA A 67 -13.98 11.45 26.63
N ALA A 68 -12.99 12.34 26.62
CA ALA A 68 -11.60 12.00 26.86
C ALA A 68 -11.31 11.80 28.36
N ILE A 69 -10.39 10.89 28.66
CA ILE A 69 -9.87 10.63 30.00
C ILE A 69 -8.37 10.78 29.96
N ASP A 70 -7.84 11.59 30.87
CA ASP A 70 -6.41 11.64 31.11
C ASP A 70 -6.01 10.71 32.24
N TYR A 71 -4.98 9.91 31.98
CA TYR A 71 -4.38 9.00 32.95
C TYR A 71 -3.03 9.55 33.40
N TYR A 72 -2.93 9.93 34.68
CA TYR A 72 -1.74 10.57 35.24
C TYR A 72 -1.07 9.73 36.32
N LEU A 73 0.26 9.79 36.35
CA LEU A 73 1.11 9.31 37.44
C LEU A 73 1.88 10.48 38.05
N GLY A 74 1.82 10.59 39.36
CA GLY A 74 2.56 11.57 40.15
C GLY A 74 3.23 10.91 41.35
N ILE A 75 4.12 11.67 42.00
CA ILE A 75 4.75 11.25 43.25
C ILE A 75 4.78 12.43 44.24
N ASP A 76 4.76 12.09 45.53
CA ASP A 76 4.96 13.03 46.63
C ASP A 76 6.16 12.56 47.48
N PRO A 77 7.25 13.36 47.60
CA PRO A 77 7.44 14.72 47.07
C PRO A 77 7.65 14.78 45.55
N ALA A 78 7.14 15.83 44.90
CA ALA A 78 7.13 15.98 43.43
C ALA A 78 8.53 15.99 42.77
N GLU A 79 9.57 16.39 43.51
CA GLU A 79 10.96 16.43 43.03
C GLU A 79 11.52 15.04 42.72
N ALA A 80 10.92 13.98 43.29
CA ALA A 80 11.33 12.60 43.06
C ALA A 80 10.81 12.01 41.74
N LEU A 81 9.96 12.73 40.99
CA LEU A 81 9.30 12.19 39.79
C LEU A 81 10.32 11.68 38.77
N ASP A 82 11.39 12.45 38.51
CA ASP A 82 12.42 12.08 37.54
C ASP A 82 13.21 10.82 37.95
N GLN A 83 13.45 10.64 39.26
CA GLN A 83 14.18 9.48 39.77
C GLN A 83 13.35 8.19 39.70
N VAL A 84 12.03 8.30 39.88
CA VAL A 84 11.12 7.15 39.93
C VAL A 84 10.53 6.83 38.55
N THR A 85 10.55 7.78 37.61
CA THR A 85 10.07 7.60 36.21
C THR A 85 10.58 6.30 35.56
N PRO A 86 11.87 5.94 35.61
CA PRO A 86 12.36 4.70 35.00
C PRO A 86 11.78 3.42 35.62
N LEU A 87 11.49 3.44 36.92
CA LEU A 87 10.87 2.32 37.62
C LEU A 87 9.38 2.24 37.29
N CYS A 88 8.67 3.38 37.23
CA CYS A 88 7.29 3.44 36.77
C CYS A 88 7.13 3.00 35.31
N ARG A 89 8.12 3.27 34.45
CA ARG A 89 8.15 2.76 33.08
C ARG A 89 8.18 1.23 33.04
N GLY A 90 8.81 0.59 34.02
CA GLY A 90 8.80 -0.87 34.19
C GLY A 90 7.46 -1.45 34.67
N LEU A 91 6.45 -0.64 34.99
CA LEU A 91 5.10 -1.10 35.33
C LEU A 91 4.24 -1.34 34.09
N VAL A 92 4.56 -0.70 32.96
CA VAL A 92 3.78 -0.73 31.72
C VAL A 92 4.64 -1.14 30.52
N PRO A 93 4.07 -1.60 29.39
CA PRO A 93 4.82 -1.85 28.18
C PRO A 93 5.55 -0.60 27.66
N ASN A 94 6.69 -0.78 26.99
CA ASN A 94 7.45 0.34 26.40
C ASN A 94 6.68 1.08 25.28
N SER A 95 5.60 0.48 24.78
CA SER A 95 4.71 1.10 23.79
C SER A 95 3.70 2.08 24.40
N TYR A 96 3.64 2.20 25.73
CA TYR A 96 2.85 3.22 26.41
C TYR A 96 3.65 4.52 26.41
N GLU A 97 3.01 5.62 26.00
CA GLU A 97 3.69 6.90 25.85
C GLU A 97 3.61 7.72 27.14
N PHE A 98 4.75 8.30 27.56
CA PHE A 98 4.79 9.18 28.74
C PHE A 98 5.01 10.62 28.30
N LYS A 99 4.14 11.52 28.74
CA LYS A 99 4.27 12.96 28.50
C LYS A 99 4.25 13.73 29.82
N ARG A 100 5.24 14.60 30.03
CA ARG A 100 5.23 15.50 31.19
C ARG A 100 4.15 16.55 31.03
N VAL A 101 3.36 16.73 32.07
CA VAL A 101 2.31 17.75 32.16
C VAL A 101 2.29 18.38 33.55
N GLU A 102 1.75 19.60 33.64
CA GLU A 102 1.40 20.21 34.92
C GLU A 102 -0.11 20.18 35.10
N TRP A 103 -0.57 19.66 36.24
CA TRP A 103 -2.00 19.53 36.52
C TRP A 103 -2.33 19.75 38.00
N HIS A 104 -3.54 20.21 38.30
CA HIS A 104 -4.06 20.34 39.66
C HIS A 104 -5.57 20.05 39.72
N PRO A 105 -6.08 19.36 40.76
CA PRO A 105 -7.51 19.03 40.90
C PRO A 105 -8.46 20.23 40.86
N ASP A 106 -8.02 21.39 41.36
CA ASP A 106 -8.79 22.64 41.34
C ASP A 106 -9.22 23.07 39.93
N HIS A 107 -8.56 22.58 38.86
CA HIS A 107 -8.97 22.87 37.48
C HIS A 107 -10.40 22.43 37.16
N LEU A 108 -10.92 21.41 37.84
CA LEU A 108 -12.28 20.90 37.64
C LEU A 108 -13.30 21.53 38.60
N GLN A 109 -12.83 22.14 39.68
CA GLN A 109 -13.68 22.76 40.69
C GLN A 109 -13.99 24.21 40.29
N THR A 110 -15.27 24.50 40.07
CA THR A 110 -15.78 25.87 39.89
C THR A 110 -16.73 26.21 41.04
N GLU A 111 -16.73 27.46 41.52
CA GLU A 111 -17.51 27.89 42.71
C GLU A 111 -19.03 27.56 42.62
N ASP A 112 -19.58 27.37 41.41
CA ASP A 112 -21.01 27.13 41.18
C ASP A 112 -21.44 25.64 41.13
N ARG A 113 -20.51 24.67 41.21
CA ARG A 113 -20.82 23.24 41.05
C ARG A 113 -21.01 22.53 42.40
N SER A 114 -22.04 21.69 42.47
CA SER A 114 -22.23 20.72 43.55
C SER A 114 -21.28 19.52 43.38
N MET A 115 -20.90 18.90 44.49
CA MET A 115 -19.94 17.80 44.50
C MET A 115 -20.53 16.56 45.20
N ALA A 116 -20.17 15.40 44.69
CA ALA A 116 -20.35 14.12 45.36
C ALA A 116 -19.03 13.35 45.26
N ALA A 117 -18.74 12.52 46.25
CA ALA A 117 -17.52 11.74 46.31
C ALA A 117 -17.80 10.29 46.72
N VAL A 118 -16.95 9.37 46.28
CA VAL A 118 -16.90 8.00 46.79
C VAL A 118 -15.51 7.75 47.39
N ASP A 119 -15.51 7.17 48.58
CA ASP A 119 -14.31 6.71 49.28
C ASP A 119 -14.39 5.18 49.33
N PHE A 120 -13.44 4.49 48.71
CA PHE A 120 -13.39 3.03 48.70
C PHE A 120 -12.76 2.52 49.99
N GLN A 121 -13.43 1.60 50.66
CA GLN A 121 -13.07 1.08 51.98
C GLN A 121 -13.08 -0.45 51.95
N ALA A 122 -12.28 -1.07 52.81
CA ALA A 122 -12.33 -2.50 53.05
C ALA A 122 -13.29 -2.81 54.22
N ASP A 123 -14.35 -3.54 53.93
CA ASP A 123 -15.28 -4.13 54.89
C ASP A 123 -14.75 -5.51 55.31
N LEU A 124 -14.34 -5.60 56.58
CA LEU A 124 -13.65 -6.74 57.14
C LEU A 124 -14.58 -7.55 58.05
N ASP A 125 -14.56 -8.87 57.88
CA ASP A 125 -15.28 -9.81 58.75
C ASP A 125 -14.72 -9.78 60.18
N ARG A 126 -13.39 -9.80 60.32
CA ARG A 126 -12.66 -9.66 61.59
C ARG A 126 -11.75 -8.44 61.60
N LYS A 127 -11.44 -7.98 62.81
CA LYS A 127 -10.68 -6.74 63.05
C LYS A 127 -9.35 -6.65 62.30
N ARG A 128 -8.70 -7.79 62.09
CA ARG A 128 -7.36 -7.91 61.50
C ARG A 128 -7.37 -8.51 60.09
N ASP A 129 -8.54 -8.77 59.49
CA ASP A 129 -8.66 -9.33 58.12
C ASP A 129 -8.03 -8.41 57.04
N TRP A 130 -7.64 -7.17 57.35
CA TRP A 130 -6.80 -6.39 56.42
C TRP A 130 -5.43 -7.05 56.13
N LEU A 131 -4.98 -8.01 56.94
CA LEU A 131 -3.76 -8.80 56.70
C LEU A 131 -3.98 -9.96 55.70
N THR A 132 -5.21 -10.34 55.38
CA THR A 132 -5.51 -11.41 54.42
C THR A 132 -5.54 -10.87 52.98
N ARG A 133 -5.65 -11.77 51.99
CA ARG A 133 -5.47 -11.44 50.56
C ARG A 133 -6.67 -10.70 49.98
N LEU A 134 -6.38 -9.92 48.95
CA LEU A 134 -7.33 -9.47 47.94
C LEU A 134 -7.12 -10.30 46.67
N THR A 135 -8.03 -10.18 45.70
CA THR A 135 -7.86 -10.85 44.40
C THR A 135 -6.61 -10.31 43.70
N PRO A 136 -5.61 -11.14 43.35
CA PRO A 136 -4.41 -10.71 42.64
C PRO A 136 -4.72 -10.11 41.26
N PHE A 137 -3.92 -9.14 40.84
CA PHE A 137 -4.02 -8.51 39.51
C PHE A 137 -3.88 -9.50 38.35
N GLY A 138 -3.06 -10.55 38.52
CA GLY A 138 -2.88 -11.59 37.51
C GLY A 138 -4.15 -12.40 37.24
N ASP A 139 -4.98 -12.62 38.26
CA ASP A 139 -6.17 -13.47 38.15
C ASP A 139 -7.24 -12.85 37.22
N PHE A 140 -7.31 -11.51 37.16
CA PHE A 140 -8.17 -10.78 36.21
C PHE A 140 -7.68 -10.82 34.77
N LYS A 141 -6.43 -11.23 34.53
CA LYS A 141 -5.87 -11.36 33.18
C LYS A 141 -6.04 -12.76 32.59
N ASP A 142 -6.09 -13.77 33.44
CA ASP A 142 -6.12 -15.18 33.04
C ASP A 142 -7.55 -15.72 32.82
N ALA A 143 -8.58 -14.94 33.18
CA ALA A 143 -9.98 -15.31 33.03
C ALA A 143 -10.61 -14.63 31.80
N ASP A 144 -11.20 -15.44 30.89
CA ASP A 144 -11.72 -15.00 29.58
C ASP A 144 -12.78 -13.88 29.63
N ASP A 145 -13.50 -13.72 30.76
CA ASP A 145 -14.56 -12.71 30.97
C ASP A 145 -14.18 -11.61 31.99
N ALA A 146 -12.96 -11.60 32.52
CA ALA A 146 -12.57 -10.67 33.57
C ALA A 146 -11.89 -9.42 32.98
N HIS A 147 -12.39 -8.23 33.35
CA HIS A 147 -11.70 -6.98 33.07
C HIS A 147 -10.89 -6.54 34.30
N VAL A 148 -9.79 -5.84 34.06
CA VAL A 148 -9.03 -5.18 35.13
C VAL A 148 -9.96 -4.20 35.87
N PRO A 149 -10.06 -4.20 37.21
CA PRO A 149 -11.05 -3.41 37.95
C PRO A 149 -11.01 -1.90 37.65
N LEU A 150 -9.84 -1.32 37.40
CA LEU A 150 -9.71 0.09 37.04
C LEU A 150 -10.30 0.40 35.64
N ALA A 151 -10.39 -0.59 34.75
CA ALA A 151 -11.04 -0.43 33.45
C ALA A 151 -12.55 -0.14 33.59
N THR A 152 -13.21 -0.73 34.58
CA THR A 152 -14.62 -0.46 34.90
C THR A 152 -14.81 1.00 35.33
N ILE A 153 -13.88 1.56 36.11
CA ILE A 153 -13.90 2.99 36.48
C ILE A 153 -13.72 3.85 35.22
N ALA A 154 -12.72 3.55 34.38
CA ALA A 154 -12.48 4.30 33.16
C ALA A 154 -13.69 4.26 32.21
N GLU A 155 -14.36 3.12 32.06
CA GLU A 155 -15.56 2.98 31.24
C GLU A 155 -16.74 3.79 31.80
N LEU A 156 -16.97 3.74 33.11
CA LEU A 156 -18.03 4.53 33.77
C LEU A 156 -17.76 6.03 33.66
N MET A 157 -16.49 6.46 33.73
CA MET A 157 -16.07 7.83 33.48
C MET A 157 -16.33 8.24 32.02
N ALA A 158 -15.94 7.40 31.06
CA ALA A 158 -16.10 7.66 29.62
C ALA A 158 -17.57 7.82 29.21
N ASN A 159 -18.47 7.08 29.88
CA ASN A 159 -19.91 7.11 29.62
C ASN A 159 -20.65 8.24 30.37
N SER A 160 -19.93 9.17 30.98
CA SER A 160 -20.50 10.26 31.77
C SER A 160 -20.07 11.62 31.22
N SER A 161 -21.02 12.55 31.09
CA SER A 161 -20.74 13.95 30.76
C SER A 161 -20.45 14.82 31.99
N VAL A 162 -20.27 14.20 33.15
CA VAL A 162 -20.00 14.91 34.41
C VAL A 162 -18.50 14.92 34.66
N PRO A 163 -17.85 16.09 34.81
CA PRO A 163 -16.44 16.15 35.16
C PRO A 163 -16.17 15.39 36.46
N MET A 164 -15.12 14.56 36.46
CA MET A 164 -14.77 13.76 37.63
C MET A 164 -13.29 13.37 37.68
N VAL A 165 -12.82 13.07 38.88
CA VAL A 165 -11.46 12.59 39.15
C VAL A 165 -11.53 11.34 39.98
N TYR A 166 -10.88 10.27 39.53
CA TYR A 166 -10.51 9.14 40.38
C TYR A 166 -9.05 9.28 40.81
N GLN A 167 -8.74 8.95 42.07
CA GLN A 167 -7.38 8.96 42.60
C GLN A 167 -7.12 7.68 43.40
N ALA A 168 -5.97 7.08 43.16
CA ALA A 168 -5.37 6.05 44.00
C ALA A 168 -4.03 6.54 44.55
N LEU A 169 -3.90 6.58 45.88
CA LEU A 169 -2.64 6.84 46.58
C LEU A 169 -2.06 5.52 47.06
N VAL A 170 -0.81 5.24 46.71
CA VAL A 170 -0.08 4.02 47.03
C VAL A 170 1.17 4.38 47.83
N GLN A 171 1.21 3.99 49.10
CA GLN A 171 2.35 4.27 49.99
C GLN A 171 2.93 2.97 50.58
N PRO A 172 4.25 2.74 50.52
CA PRO A 172 4.87 1.55 51.10
C PRO A 172 4.65 1.45 52.62
N LEU A 173 4.15 0.31 53.11
CA LEU A 173 4.05 -0.02 54.53
C LEU A 173 5.28 -0.80 55.04
N PRO A 174 5.64 -0.72 56.34
CA PRO A 174 6.71 -1.54 56.91
C PRO A 174 6.37 -3.02 56.86
N ASP A 175 7.38 -3.89 56.90
CA ASP A 175 7.23 -5.35 56.96
C ASP A 175 6.22 -5.76 58.06
N LYS A 176 5.21 -6.53 57.65
CA LYS A 176 4.10 -7.03 58.47
C LYS A 176 4.14 -8.53 58.72
N THR A 177 5.16 -9.23 58.26
CA THR A 177 5.32 -10.69 58.46
C THR A 177 5.22 -11.08 59.93
N GLY A 178 5.93 -10.40 60.83
CA GLY A 178 5.84 -10.68 62.27
C GLY A 178 4.45 -10.41 62.87
N GLU A 179 3.69 -9.47 62.31
CA GLU A 179 2.32 -9.21 62.74
C GLU A 179 1.36 -10.32 62.28
N ALA A 180 1.58 -10.88 61.09
CA ALA A 180 0.84 -12.01 60.56
C ALA A 180 1.18 -13.33 61.27
N GLU A 181 2.45 -13.61 61.59
CA GLU A 181 2.84 -14.80 62.36
C GLU A 181 2.17 -14.83 63.75
N VAL A 182 2.10 -13.67 64.41
CA VAL A 182 1.37 -13.55 65.69
C VAL A 182 -0.11 -13.85 65.50
N ARG A 183 -0.70 -13.30 64.43
CA ARG A 183 -2.12 -13.51 64.14
C ARG A 183 -2.43 -14.96 63.76
N GLN A 184 -1.58 -15.60 62.96
CA GLN A 184 -1.72 -17.01 62.61
C GLN A 184 -1.76 -17.86 63.87
N ARG A 185 -0.83 -17.63 64.81
CA ARG A 185 -0.85 -18.30 66.11
C ARG A 185 -2.13 -18.01 66.89
N GLU A 186 -2.61 -16.77 66.92
CA GLU A 186 -3.87 -16.40 67.57
C GLU A 186 -5.08 -17.14 66.96
N ILE A 187 -5.09 -17.41 65.64
CA ILE A 187 -6.14 -18.20 64.99
C ILE A 187 -6.00 -19.68 65.38
N GLU A 188 -4.79 -20.23 65.32
CA GLU A 188 -4.46 -21.61 65.72
C GLU A 188 -4.81 -21.91 67.19
N THR A 189 -4.63 -20.93 68.08
CA THR A 189 -4.94 -21.07 69.52
C THR A 189 -6.36 -20.60 69.90
N GLY A 190 -7.17 -20.18 68.93
CA GLY A 190 -8.55 -19.70 69.16
C GLY A 190 -8.64 -18.35 69.91
N GLU A 191 -7.58 -17.55 69.91
CA GLU A 191 -7.46 -16.25 70.59
C GLU A 191 -7.73 -15.03 69.69
N ASP A 192 -7.86 -15.21 68.37
CA ASP A 192 -8.08 -14.13 67.36
C ASP A 192 -9.40 -13.35 67.55
N THR A 193 -10.39 -13.91 68.26
CA THR A 193 -11.68 -13.25 68.55
C THR A 193 -11.83 -12.86 70.03
N LEU A 194 -12.50 -11.73 70.31
CA LEU A 194 -12.76 -11.25 71.68
C LEU A 194 -13.47 -12.29 72.57
N SER A 195 -14.34 -13.12 71.98
CA SER A 195 -14.99 -14.25 72.65
C SER A 195 -14.01 -15.38 72.99
N GLY A 196 -13.09 -15.69 72.09
CA GLY A 196 -12.05 -16.70 72.28
C GLY A 196 -11.07 -16.29 73.38
N THR A 197 -10.60 -15.04 73.38
CA THR A 197 -9.73 -14.50 74.43
C THR A 197 -10.42 -14.54 75.81
N LEU A 198 -11.73 -14.24 75.88
CA LEU A 198 -12.50 -14.27 77.12
C LEU A 198 -12.71 -15.70 77.66
N ILE A 199 -12.98 -16.66 76.77
CA ILE A 199 -13.17 -18.08 77.12
C ILE A 199 -11.85 -18.67 77.63
N ASN A 200 -10.74 -18.45 76.92
CA ASN A 200 -9.42 -18.93 77.32
C ASN A 200 -8.95 -18.29 78.64
N ALA A 201 -9.30 -17.01 78.88
CA ALA A 201 -9.03 -16.34 80.16
C ALA A 201 -9.85 -16.87 81.34
N LEU A 202 -11.03 -17.46 81.10
CA LEU A 202 -11.95 -17.98 82.14
C LEU A 202 -11.75 -19.47 82.43
N VAL A 203 -11.38 -20.27 81.43
CA VAL A 203 -11.35 -21.75 81.50
C VAL A 203 -9.91 -22.32 81.43
N GLY A 204 -8.92 -21.49 81.07
CA GLY A 204 -7.56 -21.93 80.75
C GLY A 204 -7.41 -22.26 79.27
N GLN A 205 -6.19 -22.18 78.73
CA GLN A 205 -5.91 -22.56 77.33
C GLN A 205 -6.26 -24.05 77.13
N PRO A 206 -7.10 -24.41 76.14
CA PRO A 206 -7.30 -25.80 75.75
C PRO A 206 -5.98 -26.40 75.22
N ASP A 207 -5.79 -27.72 75.37
CA ASP A 207 -4.66 -28.42 74.76
C ASP A 207 -4.72 -28.26 73.22
N GLU A 208 -3.58 -28.10 72.55
CA GLU A 208 -3.50 -27.85 71.09
C GLU A 208 -4.29 -28.90 70.26
N ASP A 209 -4.42 -30.13 70.77
CA ASP A 209 -5.15 -31.23 70.12
C ASP A 209 -6.69 -31.10 70.17
N ASP A 210 -7.25 -30.21 71.00
CA ASP A 210 -8.71 -30.04 71.19
C ASP A 210 -9.31 -28.88 70.36
N ILE A 211 -8.47 -28.04 69.74
CA ILE A 211 -8.92 -26.90 68.92
C ILE A 211 -9.22 -27.37 67.49
N LYS A 212 -10.50 -27.35 67.09
CA LYS A 212 -10.91 -27.61 65.71
C LYS A 212 -11.03 -26.28 64.95
N LEU A 213 -10.10 -26.04 64.04
CA LEU A 213 -10.18 -24.91 63.11
C LEU A 213 -11.42 -25.04 62.23
N THR A 214 -12.09 -23.91 61.96
CA THR A 214 -13.15 -23.87 60.95
C THR A 214 -12.51 -23.75 59.57
N VAL A 215 -13.23 -24.15 58.50
CA VAL A 215 -12.76 -23.97 57.12
C VAL A 215 -12.39 -22.51 56.83
N ALA A 216 -13.13 -21.56 57.42
CA ALA A 216 -12.85 -20.13 57.29
C ALA A 216 -11.63 -19.64 58.10
N ASP A 217 -11.20 -20.39 59.13
CA ASP A 217 -9.96 -20.13 59.86
C ASP A 217 -8.75 -20.74 59.13
N GLU A 218 -8.90 -21.96 58.60
CA GLU A 218 -7.88 -22.60 57.75
C GLU A 218 -7.57 -21.72 56.53
N GLN A 219 -8.61 -21.26 55.84
CA GLN A 219 -8.47 -20.37 54.68
C GLN A 219 -7.78 -19.03 55.03
N ARG A 220 -8.06 -18.45 56.20
CA ARG A 220 -7.35 -17.23 56.66
C ARG A 220 -5.87 -17.49 56.91
N ILE A 221 -5.52 -18.66 57.46
CA ILE A 221 -4.12 -19.03 57.69
C ILE A 221 -3.38 -19.17 56.35
N ASP A 222 -4.00 -19.84 55.38
CA ASP A 222 -3.45 -20.00 54.04
C ASP A 222 -3.22 -18.64 53.36
N GLU A 223 -4.22 -17.74 53.42
CA GLU A 223 -4.11 -16.39 52.87
C GLU A 223 -3.01 -15.55 53.54
N LEU A 224 -2.85 -15.65 54.87
CA LEU A 224 -1.77 -14.98 55.61
C LEU A 224 -0.39 -15.48 55.19
N ALA A 225 -0.27 -16.76 54.84
CA ALA A 225 0.98 -17.36 54.38
C ALA A 225 1.31 -17.00 52.93
N GLU A 226 0.29 -16.81 52.09
CA GLU A 226 0.44 -16.50 50.67
C GLU A 226 0.66 -15.01 50.37
N LYS A 227 0.11 -14.09 51.18
CA LYS A 227 0.24 -12.64 50.97
C LYS A 227 1.68 -12.15 51.17
N ASP A 228 2.21 -11.32 50.26
CA ASP A 228 3.56 -10.74 50.39
C ASP A 228 3.57 -9.57 51.38
N LEU A 229 3.56 -9.91 52.67
CA LEU A 229 3.60 -8.97 53.78
C LEU A 229 4.99 -8.41 54.10
N ARG A 230 6.02 -8.77 53.31
CA ARG A 230 7.34 -8.12 53.38
C ARG A 230 7.33 -6.79 52.64
N HIS A 231 6.58 -6.71 51.55
CA HIS A 231 6.48 -5.52 50.70
C HIS A 231 5.05 -4.94 50.61
N PRO A 232 4.31 -4.77 51.72
CA PRO A 232 2.92 -4.32 51.66
C PRO A 232 2.83 -2.83 51.35
N PHE A 233 1.71 -2.41 50.76
CA PHE A 233 1.34 -1.03 50.53
C PHE A 233 0.03 -0.70 51.22
N VAL A 234 -0.14 0.55 51.64
CA VAL A 234 -1.47 1.11 51.93
C VAL A 234 -1.97 1.82 50.68
N VAL A 235 -3.21 1.52 50.30
CA VAL A 235 -3.91 2.10 49.17
C VAL A 235 -5.11 2.88 49.68
N ASN A 236 -5.23 4.14 49.27
CA ASN A 236 -6.45 4.93 49.43
C ASN A 236 -6.99 5.26 48.03
N ALA A 237 -8.17 4.74 47.71
CA ALA A 237 -8.85 4.99 46.45
C ALA A 237 -10.11 5.83 46.69
N ARG A 238 -10.31 6.86 45.87
CA ARG A 238 -11.46 7.76 45.95
C ARG A 238 -11.80 8.37 44.59
N ALA A 239 -13.04 8.78 44.39
CA ALA A 239 -13.42 9.58 43.24
C ALA A 239 -14.33 10.74 43.62
N VAL A 240 -14.26 11.84 42.88
CA VAL A 240 -15.06 13.06 43.09
C VAL A 240 -15.65 13.50 41.75
N ALA A 241 -16.96 13.77 41.72
CA ALA A 241 -17.65 14.28 40.54
C ALA A 241 -18.25 15.66 40.79
N PHE A 242 -18.23 16.51 39.76
CA PHE A 242 -18.65 17.92 39.82
C PHE A 242 -19.82 18.15 38.87
N ALA A 243 -20.99 18.50 39.39
CA ALA A 243 -22.19 18.77 38.57
C ALA A 243 -22.94 19.99 39.06
N ASP A 244 -23.73 20.62 38.18
CA ASP A 244 -24.55 21.79 38.56
C ASP A 244 -25.59 21.45 39.65
N GLN A 245 -26.03 20.18 39.72
CA GLN A 245 -26.98 19.68 40.71
C GLN A 245 -26.38 18.55 41.53
N GLU A 246 -26.51 18.62 42.85
CA GLU A 246 -26.07 17.57 43.78
C GLU A 246 -26.65 16.19 43.43
N THR A 247 -27.92 16.12 42.98
CA THR A 247 -28.54 14.84 42.60
C THR A 247 -27.93 14.19 41.36
N THR A 248 -27.31 14.98 40.48
CA THR A 248 -26.62 14.48 39.29
C THR A 248 -25.24 13.96 39.69
N ALA A 249 -24.48 14.75 40.47
CA ALA A 249 -23.18 14.32 41.00
C ALA A 249 -23.31 13.03 41.83
N ALA A 250 -24.31 12.94 42.72
CA ALA A 250 -24.55 11.77 43.55
C ALA A 250 -24.87 10.52 42.72
N ARG A 251 -25.75 10.62 41.71
CA ARG A 251 -26.08 9.48 40.83
C ARG A 251 -24.89 9.00 40.01
N THR A 252 -24.03 9.90 39.56
CA THR A 252 -22.80 9.55 38.83
C THR A 252 -21.84 8.78 39.73
N ILE A 253 -21.61 9.27 40.95
CA ILE A 253 -20.71 8.66 41.93
C ILE A 253 -21.26 7.33 42.46
N GLU A 254 -22.58 7.20 42.62
CA GLU A 254 -23.21 5.96 43.07
C GLU A 254 -22.94 4.81 42.10
N ARG A 255 -22.84 5.07 40.79
CA ARG A 255 -22.44 4.06 39.78
C ARG A 255 -21.00 3.59 39.95
N LEU A 256 -20.10 4.46 40.43
CA LEU A 256 -18.69 4.11 40.69
C LEU A 256 -18.52 3.31 41.99
N SER A 257 -19.50 3.31 42.90
CA SER A 257 -19.36 2.73 44.24
C SER A 257 -19.13 1.21 44.26
N SER A 258 -19.54 0.51 43.20
CA SER A 258 -19.31 -0.93 43.05
C SER A 258 -18.17 -1.30 42.10
N ALA A 259 -17.49 -0.32 41.48
CA ALA A 259 -16.54 -0.58 40.39
C ALA A 259 -15.30 -1.38 40.80
N LEU A 260 -14.90 -1.34 42.09
CA LEU A 260 -13.79 -2.12 42.64
C LEU A 260 -14.25 -3.33 43.45
N GLY A 261 -15.53 -3.70 43.36
CA GLY A 261 -16.12 -4.80 44.11
C GLY A 261 -15.44 -6.15 43.83
N ASP A 262 -15.01 -6.38 42.59
CA ASP A 262 -14.39 -7.66 42.18
C ASP A 262 -13.00 -7.88 42.79
N VAL A 263 -12.36 -6.83 43.30
CA VAL A 263 -11.08 -6.91 44.05
C VAL A 263 -11.26 -7.61 45.41
N SER A 264 -12.51 -7.67 45.90
CA SER A 264 -12.86 -8.37 47.13
C SER A 264 -12.44 -9.82 47.08
N TYR A 265 -12.10 -10.37 48.25
CA TYR A 265 -11.80 -11.78 48.40
C TYR A 265 -12.62 -12.36 49.56
N THR A 266 -12.16 -13.46 50.15
CA THR A 266 -12.92 -14.29 51.09
C THR A 266 -13.33 -13.58 52.38
N SER A 267 -12.51 -12.66 52.88
CA SER A 267 -12.64 -12.07 54.23
C SER A 267 -12.52 -10.54 54.26
N ALA A 268 -12.33 -9.93 53.09
CA ALA A 268 -12.25 -8.49 52.88
C ALA A 268 -13.05 -8.11 51.63
N ASP A 269 -14.16 -7.40 51.84
CA ASP A 269 -15.01 -6.86 50.78
C ASP A 269 -14.59 -5.40 50.49
N ILE A 270 -14.29 -5.04 49.25
CA ILE A 270 -14.02 -3.65 48.86
C ILE A 270 -15.33 -2.97 48.47
N THR A 271 -15.73 -1.95 49.23
CA THR A 271 -17.01 -1.24 49.05
C THR A 271 -16.81 0.27 48.93
N GLY A 272 -17.56 0.91 48.03
CA GLY A 272 -17.55 2.37 47.86
C GLY A 272 -18.57 3.05 48.76
N ARG A 273 -18.13 3.99 49.59
CA ARG A 273 -19.01 4.82 50.41
C ARG A 273 -19.26 6.17 49.76
N VAL A 274 -20.51 6.47 49.42
CA VAL A 274 -20.91 7.74 48.80
C VAL A 274 -21.07 8.83 49.85
N HIS A 275 -20.50 10.01 49.56
CA HIS A 275 -20.51 11.22 50.35
C HIS A 275 -21.07 12.38 49.52
N THR A 276 -21.90 13.23 50.14
CA THR A 276 -22.42 14.47 49.52
C THR A 276 -22.28 15.64 50.52
N GLY A 277 -22.45 16.88 50.04
CA GLY A 277 -22.33 18.07 50.88
C GLY A 277 -20.94 18.26 51.49
N SER A 278 -20.85 18.56 52.79
CA SER A 278 -19.56 18.79 53.48
C SER A 278 -18.63 17.58 53.43
N ASP A 279 -19.17 16.37 53.51
CA ASP A 279 -18.36 15.16 53.50
C ASP A 279 -17.70 14.93 52.13
N ALA A 280 -18.34 15.39 51.04
CA ALA A 280 -17.75 15.37 49.70
C ALA A 280 -16.63 16.42 49.57
N GLN A 281 -16.77 17.58 50.22
CA GLN A 281 -15.71 18.58 50.29
C GLN A 281 -14.48 18.03 51.04
N ASP A 282 -14.69 17.37 52.18
CA ASP A 282 -13.59 16.74 52.94
C ASP A 282 -12.85 15.69 52.10
N CYS A 283 -13.57 14.94 51.25
CA CYS A 283 -12.96 13.98 50.33
C CYS A 283 -12.14 14.66 49.22
N PHE A 284 -12.61 15.80 48.70
CA PHE A 284 -11.89 16.57 47.71
C PHE A 284 -10.66 17.26 48.29
N ASP A 285 -10.76 17.86 49.47
CA ASP A 285 -9.61 18.46 50.16
C ASP A 285 -8.55 17.40 50.41
N ALA A 286 -8.96 16.20 50.85
CA ALA A 286 -8.05 15.08 51.01
C ALA A 286 -7.42 14.64 49.66
N LEU A 287 -8.17 14.67 48.55
CA LEU A 287 -7.68 14.42 47.18
C LEU A 287 -6.62 15.44 46.77
N ALA A 288 -6.92 16.73 46.94
CA ALA A 288 -6.01 17.83 46.64
C ALA A 288 -4.74 17.78 47.51
N GLU A 289 -4.84 17.43 48.79
CA GLU A 289 -3.73 17.36 49.72
C GLU A 289 -2.95 16.04 49.69
N ARG A 290 -3.35 15.06 48.87
CA ARG A 290 -2.77 13.70 48.81
C ARG A 290 -2.76 12.99 50.18
N THR A 291 -3.81 13.20 50.97
CA THR A 291 -3.90 12.66 52.33
C THR A 291 -4.05 11.14 52.33
N VAL A 292 -3.04 10.44 52.86
CA VAL A 292 -3.03 8.99 53.08
C VAL A 292 -3.64 8.67 54.44
N VAL A 293 -4.66 7.81 54.48
CA VAL A 293 -5.33 7.37 55.71
C VAL A 293 -4.79 5.99 56.10
N PRO A 294 -4.22 5.82 57.30
CA PRO A 294 -3.69 4.53 57.74
C PRO A 294 -4.81 3.53 58.06
N VAL A 295 -4.47 2.25 58.02
CA VAL A 295 -5.35 1.07 58.25
C VAL A 295 -6.10 1.08 59.59
N ASN A 296 -5.68 1.90 60.56
CA ASN A 296 -6.23 1.96 61.91
C ASN A 296 -6.95 3.27 62.25
N ASP A 297 -7.25 4.12 61.27
CA ASP A 297 -8.10 5.29 61.50
C ASP A 297 -9.58 4.87 61.63
N ARG A 298 -10.00 4.56 62.86
CA ARG A 298 -11.29 3.92 63.16
C ARG A 298 -12.20 4.86 63.94
N SER A 299 -13.46 4.98 63.51
CA SER A 299 -14.46 5.69 64.30
C SER A 299 -14.83 4.89 65.57
N LEU A 300 -15.17 5.59 66.66
CA LEU A 300 -15.61 5.02 67.94
C LEU A 300 -16.79 4.03 67.81
N ARG A 301 -17.54 4.05 66.70
CA ARG A 301 -18.64 3.11 66.41
C ARG A 301 -18.19 1.69 66.07
N SER A 302 -16.94 1.51 65.63
CA SER A 302 -16.36 0.19 65.30
C SER A 302 -16.14 -0.74 66.51
N TYR A 303 -16.41 -0.26 67.72
CA TYR A 303 -16.32 -1.02 68.97
C TYR A 303 -17.67 -1.64 69.41
N LEU A 304 -18.74 -1.46 68.65
CA LEU A 304 -20.05 -2.03 68.97
C LEU A 304 -20.15 -3.51 68.52
N PRO A 305 -20.68 -4.41 69.36
CA PRO A 305 -20.88 -5.81 68.98
C PRO A 305 -21.84 -5.92 67.78
N GLY A 306 -21.44 -6.66 66.73
CA GLY A 306 -22.29 -6.97 65.57
C GLY A 306 -22.16 -6.01 64.37
N THR A 307 -21.26 -5.02 64.41
CA THR A 307 -20.95 -4.16 63.24
C THR A 307 -19.70 -4.67 62.53
N ARG A 308 -19.76 -4.83 61.19
CA ARG A 308 -18.58 -5.11 60.35
C ARG A 308 -17.50 -4.04 60.56
N THR A 309 -16.23 -4.44 60.54
CA THR A 309 -15.11 -3.52 60.76
C THR A 309 -14.74 -2.89 59.42
N THR A 310 -14.87 -1.57 59.26
CA THR A 310 -14.51 -0.89 58.00
C THR A 310 -13.16 -0.17 58.13
N SER A 311 -12.34 -0.19 57.07
CA SER A 311 -11.04 0.49 56.99
C SER A 311 -10.90 1.30 55.70
N ARG A 312 -10.56 2.58 55.81
CA ARG A 312 -10.26 3.45 54.65
C ARG A 312 -8.88 3.19 54.04
N GLY A 313 -7.94 2.70 54.85
CA GLY A 313 -6.62 2.24 54.38
C GLY A 313 -6.72 0.78 53.96
N ILE A 314 -6.74 0.53 52.66
CA ILE A 314 -6.74 -0.82 52.07
C ILE A 314 -5.29 -1.31 52.07
N VAL A 315 -5.02 -2.52 52.54
CA VAL A 315 -3.65 -3.08 52.49
C VAL A 315 -3.56 -4.05 51.33
N ALA A 316 -2.71 -3.70 50.38
CA ALA A 316 -2.47 -4.47 49.17
C ALA A 316 -1.00 -4.88 49.10
N ASP A 317 -0.73 -6.11 48.68
CA ASP A 317 0.62 -6.55 48.37
C ASP A 317 1.02 -6.21 46.90
N PRO A 318 2.27 -6.43 46.46
CA PRO A 318 2.70 -6.13 45.10
C PRO A 318 1.93 -6.88 43.99
N THR A 319 1.22 -7.96 44.31
CA THR A 319 0.36 -8.68 43.36
C THR A 319 -1.04 -8.07 43.27
N GLU A 320 -1.47 -7.32 44.29
CA GLU A 320 -2.83 -6.77 44.42
C GLU A 320 -2.90 -5.27 44.05
N VAL A 321 -1.82 -4.50 44.25
CA VAL A 321 -1.79 -3.03 44.04
C VAL A 321 -2.21 -2.63 42.62
N GLY A 322 -1.85 -3.43 41.61
CA GLY A 322 -2.16 -3.15 40.20
C GLY A 322 -3.66 -2.93 39.93
N ASN A 323 -4.55 -3.57 40.70
CA ASN A 323 -6.01 -3.46 40.56
C ASN A 323 -6.53 -2.03 40.75
N PHE A 324 -5.83 -1.21 41.51
CA PHE A 324 -6.24 0.16 41.85
C PHE A 324 -5.63 1.22 40.94
N CYS A 325 -4.56 0.89 40.21
CA CYS A 325 -3.74 1.92 39.58
C CYS A 325 -3.28 1.63 38.14
N LEU A 326 -3.42 0.40 37.62
CA LEU A 326 -2.97 0.05 36.28
C LEU A 326 -4.15 -0.21 35.34
N LEU A 327 -4.04 0.28 34.11
CA LEU A 327 -4.96 0.01 33.01
C LEU A 327 -4.26 -0.88 31.98
N ASP A 328 -4.91 -1.99 31.62
CA ASP A 328 -4.42 -2.88 30.58
C ASP A 328 -5.09 -2.57 29.25
N GLY A 329 -4.40 -1.83 28.38
CA GLY A 329 -4.94 -1.32 27.12
C GLY A 329 -5.48 -2.41 26.18
N SER A 330 -4.95 -3.64 26.23
CA SER A 330 -5.48 -4.78 25.46
C SER A 330 -6.83 -5.32 25.98
N ALA A 331 -7.17 -5.03 27.24
CA ALA A 331 -8.36 -5.55 27.92
C ALA A 331 -9.35 -4.43 28.33
N LEU A 332 -9.17 -3.22 27.78
CA LEU A 332 -10.07 -2.10 28.01
C LEU A 332 -11.39 -2.25 27.22
N PRO A 333 -12.55 -1.95 27.82
CA PRO A 333 -13.81 -1.81 27.09
C PRO A 333 -13.73 -0.71 26.02
N THR A 334 -14.49 -0.84 24.93
CA THR A 334 -14.45 0.07 23.77
C THR A 334 -14.66 1.55 24.16
N GLY A 335 -15.53 1.82 25.13
CA GLY A 335 -15.75 3.19 25.64
C GLY A 335 -14.49 3.77 26.30
N ALA A 336 -13.82 2.97 27.12
CA ALA A 336 -12.57 3.36 27.78
C ALA A 336 -11.41 3.49 26.78
N GLN A 337 -11.28 2.59 25.80
CA GLN A 337 -10.26 2.67 24.75
C GLN A 337 -10.34 4.00 23.98
N ARG A 338 -11.56 4.39 23.57
CA ARG A 338 -11.80 5.66 22.88
C ARG A 338 -11.50 6.87 23.76
N ALA A 339 -11.89 6.82 25.03
CA ALA A 339 -11.68 7.91 25.98
C ALA A 339 -10.20 8.13 26.32
N LEU A 340 -9.43 7.06 26.45
CA LEU A 340 -7.99 7.10 26.76
C LEU A 340 -7.11 7.27 25.51
N GLU A 341 -7.72 7.39 24.33
CA GLU A 341 -7.03 7.49 23.04
C GLU A 341 -5.98 6.37 22.86
N THR A 342 -6.36 5.13 23.15
CA THR A 342 -5.41 4.00 23.16
C THR A 342 -4.76 3.80 21.80
N VAL A 343 -3.44 3.71 21.77
CA VAL A 343 -2.69 3.59 20.51
C VAL A 343 -2.61 2.13 20.07
N PRO A 344 -3.09 1.76 18.88
CA PRO A 344 -2.91 0.42 18.32
C PRO A 344 -1.43 0.08 18.20
N LYS A 345 -1.07 -1.18 18.45
CA LYS A 345 0.33 -1.65 18.34
C LYS A 345 1.03 -1.32 17.01
N SER A 346 0.28 -1.22 15.91
CA SER A 346 0.82 -0.82 14.60
C SER A 346 1.23 0.66 14.53
N GLN A 347 0.68 1.50 15.41
CA GLN A 347 0.89 2.96 15.43
C GLN A 347 1.76 3.41 16.61
N THR A 348 2.18 2.51 17.50
CA THR A 348 3.06 2.83 18.64
C THR A 348 4.47 3.17 18.19
N SER A 349 5.18 4.04 18.89
CA SER A 349 6.57 4.35 18.54
C SER A 349 7.50 3.13 18.72
N ILE A 350 8.47 2.93 17.81
CA ILE A 350 9.48 1.85 17.88
C ILE A 350 10.72 2.39 18.62
N PRO A 351 11.40 1.59 19.47
CA PRO A 351 12.67 1.98 20.05
C PRO A 351 13.68 2.36 18.98
N LEU A 352 14.23 3.56 19.08
CA LEU A 352 15.29 4.02 18.21
C LEU A 352 16.53 3.11 18.30
N PRO A 353 17.33 3.00 17.22
CA PRO A 353 18.65 2.41 17.29
C PRO A 353 19.52 3.11 18.37
N PRO A 354 20.55 2.44 18.90
CA PRO A 354 21.45 3.06 19.88
C PRO A 354 22.01 4.38 19.35
N GLU A 355 22.15 5.39 20.22
CA GLU A 355 22.64 6.73 19.82
C GLU A 355 23.98 6.65 19.07
N SER A 356 24.89 5.78 19.50
CA SER A 356 26.20 5.58 18.83
C SER A 356 26.10 5.12 17.36
N VAL A 357 24.97 4.53 16.96
CA VAL A 357 24.71 4.14 15.56
C VAL A 357 24.04 5.29 14.81
N LEU A 358 23.11 6.01 15.46
CA LEU A 358 22.45 7.17 14.85
C LEU A 358 23.40 8.36 14.68
N ASP A 359 24.40 8.51 15.53
CA ASP A 359 25.40 9.58 15.44
C ASP A 359 26.18 9.56 14.11
N THR A 360 26.36 8.39 13.49
CA THR A 360 26.93 8.27 12.12
C THR A 360 26.08 9.01 11.07
N TYR A 361 24.78 9.12 11.29
CA TYR A 361 23.84 9.78 10.38
C TYR A 361 23.47 11.20 10.83
N ARG A 362 24.01 11.69 11.96
CA ARG A 362 23.87 13.10 12.37
C ARG A 362 24.98 13.94 11.76
N THR A 363 24.97 14.01 10.44
CA THR A 363 25.94 14.74 9.61
C THR A 363 25.22 15.46 8.48
N ASP A 364 25.95 16.31 7.76
CA ASP A 364 25.49 16.90 6.51
C ASP A 364 25.40 15.83 5.40
N GLY A 365 24.40 15.93 4.53
CA GLY A 365 24.13 14.98 3.44
C GLY A 365 22.67 14.99 3.02
N LEU A 366 22.20 13.87 2.45
CA LEU A 366 20.82 13.69 2.01
C LEU A 366 19.91 13.48 3.23
N VAL A 367 19.24 14.53 3.69
CA VAL A 367 18.39 14.50 4.90
C VAL A 367 17.19 13.56 4.72
N LEU A 368 16.95 12.71 5.73
CA LEU A 368 15.89 11.69 5.71
C LEU A 368 14.71 12.02 6.63
N GLY A 369 14.95 12.76 7.72
CA GLY A 369 13.90 13.09 8.69
C GLY A 369 14.41 13.27 10.11
N ARG A 370 13.50 13.46 11.07
CA ARG A 370 13.75 13.50 12.51
C ARG A 370 13.29 12.21 13.17
N PRO A 371 14.19 11.36 13.71
CA PRO A 371 13.80 10.13 14.38
C PRO A 371 12.84 10.41 15.55
N VAL A 372 11.81 9.57 15.68
CA VAL A 372 10.77 9.65 16.70
C VAL A 372 11.09 8.68 17.83
N THR A 373 11.17 9.18 19.06
CA THR A 373 11.42 8.37 20.27
C THR A 373 10.20 7.54 20.66
N SER A 374 10.36 6.62 21.62
CA SER A 374 9.24 5.84 22.18
C SER A 374 8.10 6.68 22.77
N ASP A 375 8.36 7.96 23.08
CA ASP A 375 7.39 8.88 23.67
C ASP A 375 6.76 9.84 22.63
N GLY A 376 6.91 9.54 21.33
CA GLY A 376 6.37 10.36 20.25
C GLY A 376 7.08 11.72 20.11
N THR A 377 8.24 11.92 20.74
CA THR A 377 9.02 13.16 20.60
C THR A 377 10.08 13.01 19.52
N THR A 378 10.26 14.03 18.69
CA THR A 378 11.28 14.05 17.64
C THR A 378 12.65 14.46 18.16
N THR A 379 13.69 13.88 17.57
CA THR A 379 15.10 14.17 17.88
C THR A 379 15.74 15.05 16.78
N GLU A 380 17.06 15.25 16.86
CA GLU A 380 17.83 15.94 15.81
C GLU A 380 17.67 15.22 14.45
N PRO A 381 17.62 15.97 13.33
CA PRO A 381 17.55 15.38 12.00
C PRO A 381 18.73 14.45 11.71
N ILE A 382 18.47 13.44 10.89
CA ILE A 382 19.49 12.56 10.34
C ILE A 382 19.55 12.72 8.82
N ALA A 383 20.74 12.48 8.26
CA ALA A 383 21.02 12.49 6.84
C ALA A 383 21.88 11.29 6.44
N LEU A 384 21.73 10.86 5.18
CA LEU A 384 22.61 9.87 4.58
C LEU A 384 23.91 10.57 4.12
N PRO A 385 25.08 10.20 4.68
CA PRO A 385 26.35 10.80 4.30
C PRO A 385 26.67 10.56 2.82
N PRO A 386 27.35 11.49 2.11
CA PRO A 386 27.64 11.36 0.67
C PRO A 386 28.32 10.04 0.27
N GLU A 387 29.22 9.54 1.12
CA GLU A 387 29.92 8.26 0.94
C GLU A 387 29.02 7.02 0.94
N MET A 388 27.81 7.13 1.52
CA MET A 388 26.81 6.06 1.59
C MET A 388 25.72 6.17 0.52
N GLN A 389 25.54 7.35 -0.09
CA GLN A 389 24.47 7.62 -1.07
C GLN A 389 24.61 6.81 -2.37
N THR A 390 25.83 6.45 -2.76
CA THR A 390 26.12 5.61 -3.95
C THR A 390 25.54 4.19 -3.89
N ARG A 391 24.92 3.81 -2.78
CA ARG A 391 24.12 2.59 -2.64
C ARG A 391 22.64 2.82 -2.88
N ASN A 392 22.27 3.96 -3.46
CA ASN A 392 20.92 4.35 -3.87
C ASN A 392 19.91 4.43 -2.72
N VAL A 393 18.85 5.20 -2.95
CA VAL A 393 17.80 5.47 -1.98
C VAL A 393 16.45 5.21 -2.63
N GLY A 394 15.63 4.40 -1.98
CA GLY A 394 14.24 4.18 -2.35
C GLY A 394 13.32 5.03 -1.47
N TRP A 395 12.59 5.97 -2.06
CA TRP A 395 11.62 6.81 -1.37
C TRP A 395 10.19 6.40 -1.76
N ILE A 396 9.53 5.65 -0.90
CA ILE A 396 8.27 4.96 -1.22
C ILE A 396 7.13 5.58 -0.43
N GLY A 397 5.96 5.70 -1.02
CA GLY A 397 4.74 6.07 -0.28
C GLY A 397 3.62 6.47 -1.22
N GLN A 398 2.37 6.36 -0.81
CA GLN A 398 1.23 6.75 -1.64
C GLN A 398 1.20 8.27 -1.94
N THR A 399 0.34 8.69 -2.86
CA THR A 399 0.08 10.11 -3.11
C THR A 399 -0.44 10.79 -1.84
N GLY A 400 0.04 11.99 -1.54
CA GLY A 400 -0.34 12.74 -0.33
C GLY A 400 0.47 12.44 0.94
N THR A 401 1.36 11.44 0.93
CA THR A 401 2.23 11.11 2.08
C THR A 401 3.33 12.15 2.37
N GLY A 402 3.60 13.06 1.44
CA GLY A 402 4.64 14.10 1.58
C GLY A 402 5.97 13.81 0.88
N LYS A 403 6.02 12.83 -0.06
CA LYS A 403 7.23 12.45 -0.82
C LYS A 403 7.92 13.65 -1.47
N SER A 404 7.23 14.37 -2.36
CA SER A 404 7.84 15.46 -3.16
C SER A 404 8.38 16.57 -2.27
N THR A 405 7.66 16.97 -1.22
CA THR A 405 8.14 17.95 -0.22
C THR A 405 9.40 17.47 0.51
N SER A 406 9.45 16.19 0.87
CA SER A 406 10.62 15.63 1.57
C SER A 406 11.83 15.52 0.63
N LEU A 407 11.61 15.15 -0.64
CA LEU A 407 12.65 15.11 -1.67
C LEU A 407 13.20 16.50 -1.99
N ILE A 408 12.36 17.54 -2.09
CA ILE A 408 12.82 18.93 -2.25
C ILE A 408 13.75 19.31 -1.09
N THR A 409 13.34 18.99 0.14
CA THR A 409 14.17 19.28 1.32
C THR A 409 15.48 18.51 1.28
N ALA A 410 15.43 17.20 0.96
CA ALA A 410 16.60 16.35 0.85
C ALA A 410 17.57 16.86 -0.22
N ALA A 411 17.07 17.27 -1.39
CA ALA A 411 17.88 17.82 -2.48
C ALA A 411 18.51 19.18 -2.15
N LEU A 412 17.81 20.06 -1.42
CA LEU A 412 18.39 21.34 -0.97
C LEU A 412 19.51 21.14 0.05
N GLU A 413 19.33 20.21 0.98
CA GLU A 413 20.34 19.89 2.00
C GLU A 413 21.52 19.16 1.37
N ASN A 414 21.28 18.29 0.39
CA ASN A 414 22.34 17.54 -0.29
C ASN A 414 23.17 18.41 -1.25
N HIS A 415 22.54 19.35 -1.96
CA HIS A 415 23.23 20.39 -2.74
C HIS A 415 24.20 21.17 -1.85
N GLN A 416 23.79 21.52 -0.63
CA GLN A 416 24.67 22.20 0.32
C GLN A 416 25.79 21.30 0.87
N ALA A 417 25.59 19.98 0.89
CA ALA A 417 26.49 19.02 1.51
C ALA A 417 27.48 18.36 0.53
N THR A 418 27.27 18.50 -0.78
CA THR A 418 28.06 17.85 -1.83
C THR A 418 28.52 18.85 -2.88
N ASP A 419 29.69 18.60 -3.49
CA ASP A 419 30.27 19.48 -4.53
C ASP A 419 29.90 19.03 -5.96
N GLY A 420 28.89 18.17 -6.12
CA GLY A 420 28.54 17.55 -7.41
C GLY A 420 27.07 17.77 -7.76
N PRO A 421 26.65 17.42 -8.99
CA PRO A 421 25.39 17.91 -9.50
C PRO A 421 24.19 17.14 -8.97
N GLU A 422 23.11 17.88 -8.74
CA GLU A 422 21.78 17.38 -8.41
C GLU A 422 20.91 17.38 -9.68
N ILE A 423 20.58 16.20 -10.21
CA ILE A 423 19.81 16.03 -11.45
C ILE A 423 18.41 15.56 -11.09
N ILE A 424 17.39 16.39 -11.32
CA ILE A 424 16.00 16.11 -10.94
C ILE A 424 15.13 15.93 -12.18
N PHE A 425 14.47 14.79 -12.27
CA PHE A 425 13.42 14.51 -13.25
C PHE A 425 12.05 14.61 -12.58
N ASP A 426 11.22 15.56 -13.04
CA ASP A 426 9.86 15.78 -12.57
C ASP A 426 8.86 15.39 -13.67
N PRO A 427 8.22 14.21 -13.54
CA PRO A 427 7.17 13.75 -14.43
C PRO A 427 5.77 14.25 -14.09
N LYS A 428 5.59 15.05 -13.02
CA LYS A 428 4.28 15.40 -12.45
C LYS A 428 3.98 16.90 -12.56
N GLY A 429 3.60 17.30 -13.77
CA GLY A 429 3.08 18.65 -14.07
C GLY A 429 3.96 19.84 -13.63
N GLY A 430 5.27 19.64 -13.41
CA GLY A 430 6.22 20.71 -13.07
C GLY A 430 6.12 21.27 -11.66
N ARG A 431 5.30 20.69 -10.79
CA ARG A 431 5.06 21.25 -9.45
C ARG A 431 6.30 21.14 -8.57
N MET A 432 7.00 20.00 -8.59
CA MET A 432 8.19 19.78 -7.75
C MET A 432 9.33 20.70 -8.19
N THR A 433 9.58 20.83 -9.49
CA THR A 433 10.63 21.72 -10.03
C THR A 433 10.39 23.19 -9.71
N GLN A 434 9.15 23.68 -9.88
CA GLN A 434 8.80 25.05 -9.50
C GLN A 434 8.91 25.30 -7.99
N GLU A 435 8.49 24.34 -7.18
CA GLU A 435 8.63 24.39 -5.72
C GLU A 435 10.11 24.39 -5.32
N TYR A 436 10.95 23.55 -5.96
CA TYR A 436 12.38 23.52 -5.74
C TYR A 436 13.05 24.86 -6.08
N LEU A 437 12.80 25.43 -7.26
CA LEU A 437 13.38 26.72 -7.68
C LEU A 437 13.09 27.84 -6.66
N ARG A 438 11.86 27.90 -6.15
CA ARG A 438 11.47 28.87 -5.12
C ARG A 438 12.22 28.66 -3.82
N CYS A 439 12.40 27.41 -3.41
CA CYS A 439 13.09 27.08 -2.17
C CYS A 439 14.61 27.27 -2.30
N HIS A 440 15.19 26.92 -3.45
CA HIS A 440 16.58 27.13 -3.79
C HIS A 440 16.90 28.62 -3.74
N TYR A 441 16.13 29.47 -4.44
CA TYR A 441 16.32 30.92 -4.39
C TYR A 441 16.16 31.50 -2.97
N ALA A 442 15.21 30.99 -2.19
CA ALA A 442 15.04 31.44 -0.80
C ALA A 442 16.23 31.08 0.09
N ARG A 443 16.88 29.94 -0.16
CA ARG A 443 18.02 29.44 0.62
C ARG A 443 19.35 30.03 0.21
N PHE A 444 19.62 30.11 -1.10
CA PHE A 444 20.92 30.49 -1.65
C PHE A 444 20.97 31.93 -2.18
N GLY A 445 19.81 32.50 -2.53
CA GLY A 445 19.67 33.92 -2.90
C GLY A 445 19.71 34.22 -4.40
N ASP A 446 20.06 33.23 -5.24
CA ASP A 446 20.08 33.31 -6.70
C ASP A 446 19.70 31.95 -7.34
N LEU A 447 19.88 31.84 -8.66
CA LEU A 447 19.62 30.63 -9.47
C LEU A 447 20.74 30.48 -10.53
N ASP A 448 21.96 30.93 -10.22
CA ASP A 448 23.06 30.98 -11.19
C ASP A 448 23.67 29.59 -11.45
N ASP A 449 23.61 28.71 -10.44
CA ASP A 449 24.00 27.30 -10.45
C ASP A 449 22.84 26.36 -10.83
N VAL A 450 21.76 26.89 -11.42
CA VAL A 450 20.61 26.08 -11.86
C VAL A 450 20.49 26.09 -13.38
N ILE A 451 20.14 24.93 -13.95
CA ILE A 451 19.75 24.74 -15.34
C ILE A 451 18.34 24.13 -15.35
N TYR A 452 17.37 24.79 -15.99
CA TYR A 452 15.98 24.35 -15.97
C TYR A 452 15.39 24.18 -17.38
N PHE A 453 15.01 22.95 -17.70
CA PHE A 453 14.34 22.58 -18.94
C PHE A 453 12.85 22.32 -18.71
N ASP A 454 12.02 23.20 -19.25
CA ASP A 454 10.60 22.93 -19.44
C ASP A 454 10.44 22.17 -20.76
N CYS A 455 10.47 20.85 -20.68
CA CYS A 455 10.57 19.99 -21.85
C CYS A 455 9.35 20.06 -22.77
N ALA A 456 8.26 20.71 -22.33
CA ALA A 456 7.08 20.97 -23.16
C ALA A 456 7.21 22.22 -24.04
N GLU A 457 8.21 23.08 -23.80
CA GLU A 457 8.46 24.30 -24.59
C GLU A 457 9.85 24.29 -25.25
N TRP A 458 10.88 23.86 -24.52
CA TRP A 458 12.24 23.74 -25.01
C TRP A 458 12.92 22.47 -24.51
N LEU A 459 13.56 21.77 -25.45
CA LEU A 459 14.24 20.52 -25.17
C LEU A 459 15.73 20.75 -24.96
N PRO A 460 16.41 19.93 -24.15
CA PRO A 460 17.86 19.95 -24.09
C PRO A 460 18.45 19.73 -25.48
N ALA A 461 19.43 20.55 -25.87
CA ALA A 461 20.09 20.51 -27.17
C ALA A 461 21.08 19.34 -27.31
N ILE A 462 20.53 18.13 -27.20
CA ILE A 462 21.25 16.87 -27.22
C ILE A 462 21.36 16.37 -28.65
N SER A 463 22.58 16.01 -29.06
CA SER A 463 22.79 15.27 -30.31
C SER A 463 22.93 13.78 -30.05
N PHE A 464 21.80 13.09 -30.03
CA PHE A 464 21.74 11.67 -29.62
C PHE A 464 22.62 10.74 -30.48
N PHE A 465 22.71 11.02 -31.78
CA PHE A 465 23.45 10.24 -32.79
C PHE A 465 24.84 10.83 -33.09
N ASP A 466 25.37 11.66 -32.20
CA ASP A 466 26.77 12.10 -32.29
C ASP A 466 27.67 11.12 -31.54
N ILE A 467 28.61 10.49 -32.26
CA ILE A 467 29.63 9.62 -31.63
C ILE A 467 30.98 10.34 -31.43
N GLN A 468 31.15 11.57 -31.91
CA GLN A 468 32.40 12.32 -31.76
C GLN A 468 32.86 12.40 -30.30
N PRO A 469 31.99 12.68 -29.31
CA PRO A 469 32.41 12.76 -27.92
C PRO A 469 32.90 11.42 -27.34
N ASP A 470 32.38 10.29 -27.84
CA ASP A 470 32.86 8.96 -27.48
C ASP A 470 34.23 8.69 -28.11
N LEU A 471 34.43 9.07 -29.37
CA LEU A 471 35.72 8.92 -30.06
C LEU A 471 36.82 9.76 -29.40
N GLU A 472 36.50 10.99 -29.00
CA GLU A 472 37.40 11.89 -28.28
C GLU A 472 37.78 11.35 -26.89
N ALA A 473 36.84 10.67 -26.23
CA ALA A 473 37.09 9.96 -24.98
C ALA A 473 37.89 8.64 -25.16
N GLY A 474 38.33 8.33 -26.39
CA GLY A 474 39.12 7.15 -26.71
C GLY A 474 38.32 5.85 -26.86
N VAL A 475 36.98 5.94 -26.98
CA VAL A 475 36.14 4.78 -27.25
C VAL A 475 36.37 4.31 -28.69
N PRO A 476 36.64 3.01 -28.95
CA PRO A 476 36.73 2.51 -30.31
C PRO A 476 35.42 2.76 -31.08
N ARG A 477 35.51 3.26 -32.32
CA ARG A 477 34.31 3.57 -33.14
C ARG A 477 33.31 2.41 -33.21
N SER A 478 33.79 1.18 -33.35
CA SER A 478 32.91 0.00 -33.37
C SER A 478 32.09 -0.17 -32.09
N VAL A 479 32.64 0.20 -30.93
CA VAL A 479 31.94 0.14 -29.64
C VAL A 479 30.95 1.31 -29.52
N ALA A 480 31.40 2.54 -29.81
CA ALA A 480 30.53 3.72 -29.77
C ALA A 480 29.29 3.57 -30.67
N VAL A 481 29.47 3.03 -31.88
CA VAL A 481 28.37 2.74 -32.81
C VAL A 481 27.43 1.66 -32.26
N LEU A 482 27.95 0.59 -31.65
CA LEU A 482 27.10 -0.45 -31.06
C LEU A 482 26.31 0.07 -29.86
N ASP A 483 26.93 0.87 -29.00
CA ASP A 483 26.28 1.50 -27.85
C ASP A 483 25.14 2.42 -28.31
N ARG A 484 25.38 3.29 -29.31
CA ARG A 484 24.32 4.14 -29.90
C ARG A 484 23.19 3.33 -30.51
N ILE A 485 23.52 2.26 -31.24
CA ILE A 485 22.50 1.38 -31.82
C ILE A 485 21.69 0.73 -30.71
N GLY A 486 22.34 0.17 -29.68
CA GLY A 486 21.66 -0.47 -28.55
C GLY A 486 20.69 0.49 -27.87
N HIS A 487 21.15 1.70 -27.51
CA HIS A 487 20.28 2.71 -26.89
C HIS A 487 19.12 3.12 -27.80
N TYR A 488 19.35 3.26 -29.12
CA TYR A 488 18.27 3.57 -30.05
C TYR A 488 17.26 2.42 -30.19
N GLN A 489 17.73 1.18 -30.26
CA GLN A 489 16.87 -0.01 -30.31
C GLN A 489 16.05 -0.12 -29.03
N GLU A 490 16.63 0.19 -27.87
CA GLU A 490 15.91 0.21 -26.59
C GLU A 490 14.82 1.27 -26.58
N ILE A 491 15.11 2.49 -27.01
CA ILE A 491 14.10 3.55 -27.10
C ILE A 491 12.97 3.14 -28.08
N LEU A 492 13.30 2.54 -29.22
CA LEU A 492 12.29 2.00 -30.14
C LEU A 492 11.48 0.85 -29.53
N ARG A 493 12.13 -0.05 -28.79
CA ARG A 493 11.48 -1.16 -28.07
C ARG A 493 10.45 -0.61 -27.08
N GLN A 494 10.81 0.42 -26.34
CA GLN A 494 9.93 1.06 -25.35
C GLN A 494 8.76 1.83 -25.99
N LEU A 495 8.99 2.56 -27.08
CA LEU A 495 7.93 3.31 -27.76
C LEU A 495 6.90 2.38 -28.46
N MET A 496 7.28 1.14 -28.75
CA MET A 496 6.45 0.18 -29.50
C MET A 496 5.94 -1.00 -28.67
N GLY A 497 6.47 -1.20 -27.47
CA GLY A 497 6.29 -2.40 -26.67
C GLY A 497 7.28 -3.52 -27.05
N ALA A 498 7.78 -4.22 -26.03
CA ALA A 498 8.78 -5.28 -26.14
C ALA A 498 8.37 -6.39 -27.13
N GLU A 499 7.13 -6.87 -27.03
CA GLU A 499 6.61 -7.94 -27.90
C GLU A 499 6.51 -7.52 -29.36
N GLN A 500 6.02 -6.31 -29.64
CA GLN A 500 5.89 -5.82 -31.01
C GLN A 500 7.27 -5.59 -31.66
N TYR A 501 8.24 -5.14 -30.87
CA TYR A 501 9.60 -4.93 -31.33
C TYR A 501 10.31 -6.27 -31.64
N ASP A 502 10.23 -7.24 -30.74
CA ASP A 502 10.97 -8.51 -30.82
C ASP A 502 10.42 -9.50 -31.84
N ARG A 503 9.09 -9.49 -32.09
CA ARG A 503 8.46 -10.34 -33.11
C ARG A 503 9.00 -10.11 -34.53
N ALA A 504 9.68 -8.99 -34.79
CA ALA A 504 10.15 -8.60 -36.13
C ALA A 504 11.68 -8.52 -36.27
N ILE A 505 12.38 -9.58 -35.82
CA ILE A 505 13.86 -9.70 -35.83
C ILE A 505 14.50 -9.20 -37.13
N GLY A 506 13.97 -9.56 -38.31
CA GLY A 506 14.55 -9.12 -39.58
C GLY A 506 14.51 -7.60 -39.80
N SER A 507 13.49 -6.90 -39.28
CA SER A 507 13.36 -5.44 -39.38
C SER A 507 14.29 -4.72 -38.41
N THR A 508 14.45 -5.26 -37.20
CA THR A 508 15.36 -4.70 -36.17
C THR A 508 16.82 -4.89 -36.59
N ASP A 509 17.16 -6.05 -37.16
CA ASP A 509 18.48 -6.29 -37.77
C ASP A 509 18.76 -5.34 -38.95
N MET A 510 17.76 -5.04 -39.78
CA MET A 510 17.90 -4.08 -40.88
C MET A 510 18.19 -2.66 -40.37
N ILE A 511 17.52 -2.20 -39.31
CA ILE A 511 17.80 -0.89 -38.68
C ILE A 511 19.25 -0.86 -38.17
N ARG A 512 19.68 -1.90 -37.48
CA ARG A 512 21.06 -2.05 -36.98
C ARG A 512 22.08 -2.01 -38.10
N ASP A 513 21.89 -2.80 -39.16
CA ASP A 513 22.83 -2.85 -40.28
C ASP A 513 22.83 -1.54 -41.09
N MET A 514 21.69 -0.85 -41.21
CA MET A 514 21.62 0.48 -41.83
C MET A 514 22.38 1.52 -41.02
N LEU A 515 22.19 1.55 -39.69
CA LEU A 515 22.94 2.44 -38.80
C LEU A 515 24.45 2.18 -38.89
N ARG A 516 24.89 0.92 -38.85
CA ARG A 516 26.30 0.55 -39.04
C ARG A 516 26.86 1.04 -40.39
N ALA A 517 26.05 1.02 -41.44
CA ALA A 517 26.44 1.52 -42.74
C ALA A 517 26.57 3.05 -42.76
N LEU A 518 25.67 3.76 -42.08
CA LEU A 518 25.71 5.23 -41.97
C LEU A 518 26.91 5.72 -41.14
N TYR A 519 27.40 4.93 -40.18
CA TYR A 519 28.62 5.19 -39.42
C TYR A 519 29.89 4.54 -40.01
N ASP A 520 29.85 4.10 -41.27
CA ASP A 520 31.03 3.47 -41.89
C ASP A 520 32.25 4.40 -41.84
N PRO A 521 33.45 3.92 -41.45
CA PRO A 521 34.62 4.77 -41.26
C PRO A 521 35.17 5.42 -42.55
N ILE A 522 34.80 4.93 -43.73
CA ILE A 522 35.25 5.46 -45.03
C ILE A 522 34.12 6.20 -45.75
N HIS A 523 32.90 5.66 -45.68
CA HIS A 523 31.77 6.11 -46.49
C HIS A 523 30.65 6.78 -45.67
N GLY A 524 30.70 6.67 -44.34
CA GLY A 524 29.72 7.20 -43.41
C GLY A 524 30.10 8.55 -42.78
N ARG A 525 29.39 8.92 -41.72
CA ARG A 525 29.58 10.17 -40.94
C ARG A 525 29.65 9.85 -39.44
N ASP A 526 30.30 10.71 -38.66
CA ASP A 526 30.33 10.58 -37.19
C ASP A 526 29.08 11.18 -36.51
N VAL A 527 28.26 11.94 -37.25
CA VAL A 527 26.98 12.48 -36.78
C VAL A 527 25.86 12.06 -37.73
N VAL A 528 24.90 11.30 -37.22
CA VAL A 528 23.74 10.79 -37.97
C VAL A 528 22.46 11.45 -37.43
N THR A 529 21.32 11.31 -38.13
CA THR A 529 20.01 11.79 -37.68
C THR A 529 18.93 10.76 -38.00
N ASN A 530 17.81 10.76 -37.26
CA ASN A 530 16.69 9.87 -37.52
C ASN A 530 16.16 10.00 -38.97
N ARG A 531 16.09 11.23 -39.46
CA ARG A 531 15.74 11.56 -40.84
C ARG A 531 16.71 10.93 -41.84
N GLY A 532 18.02 10.96 -41.54
CA GLY A 532 19.04 10.31 -42.36
C GLY A 532 18.86 8.78 -42.43
N ILE A 533 18.51 8.15 -41.30
CA ILE A 533 18.21 6.71 -41.24
C ILE A 533 16.99 6.38 -42.09
N ARG A 534 15.89 7.12 -41.90
CA ARG A 534 14.65 6.96 -42.67
C ARG A 534 14.91 7.08 -44.17
N GLN A 535 15.61 8.13 -44.61
CA GLN A 535 15.96 8.35 -46.02
C GLN A 535 16.82 7.20 -46.58
N ALA A 536 17.76 6.68 -45.80
CA ALA A 536 18.60 5.56 -46.22
C ALA A 536 17.79 4.27 -46.40
N LEU A 537 16.86 3.98 -45.49
CA LEU A 537 15.92 2.85 -45.60
C LEU A 537 14.98 2.99 -46.81
N GLU A 538 14.38 4.16 -47.02
CA GLU A 538 13.48 4.41 -48.15
C GLU A 538 14.20 4.30 -49.50
N ARG A 539 15.44 4.80 -49.57
CA ARG A 539 16.29 4.67 -50.76
C ARG A 539 16.69 3.22 -51.01
N PHE A 540 17.01 2.46 -49.97
CA PHE A 540 17.33 1.04 -50.10
C PHE A 540 16.12 0.23 -50.57
N ARG A 541 14.94 0.50 -50.01
CA ARG A 541 13.65 -0.09 -50.42
C ARG A 541 13.32 0.19 -51.88
N SER A 542 13.49 1.43 -52.34
CA SER A 542 13.09 1.86 -53.69
C SER A 542 14.10 1.48 -54.79
N ARG A 543 15.40 1.63 -54.53
CA ARG A 543 16.46 1.43 -55.54
C ARG A 543 17.13 0.06 -55.47
N LYS A 544 16.86 -0.74 -54.43
CA LYS A 544 17.51 -2.05 -54.18
C LYS A 544 19.03 -1.99 -54.25
N SER A 545 19.60 -0.83 -53.89
CA SER A 545 21.04 -0.59 -53.90
C SER A 545 21.45 -0.30 -52.45
N PRO A 546 22.31 -1.12 -51.83
CA PRO A 546 22.74 -0.95 -50.44
C PRO A 546 23.86 0.10 -50.31
N PRO A 547 23.97 0.78 -49.14
CA PRO A 547 25.01 1.78 -48.90
C PRO A 547 26.42 1.25 -49.15
N ALA A 548 27.31 2.14 -49.61
CA ALA A 548 28.72 1.79 -49.73
C ALA A 548 29.28 1.57 -48.31
N VAL A 549 29.76 0.37 -48.04
CA VAL A 549 30.35 0.00 -46.74
C VAL A 549 31.72 -0.64 -46.94
N SER A 550 32.65 -0.28 -46.07
CA SER A 550 34.03 -0.78 -46.07
C SER A 550 34.11 -2.22 -45.55
N ASN A 551 33.24 -2.60 -44.61
CA ASN A 551 33.17 -3.94 -44.04
C ASN A 551 32.55 -4.95 -45.04
N PRO A 552 33.28 -6.01 -45.44
CA PRO A 552 32.78 -7.00 -46.41
C PRO A 552 31.59 -7.80 -45.88
N ASP A 553 31.55 -8.16 -44.59
CA ASP A 553 30.46 -8.95 -44.01
C ASP A 553 29.15 -8.14 -43.98
N LEU A 554 29.23 -6.86 -43.61
CA LEU A 554 28.08 -5.96 -43.66
C LEU A 554 27.60 -5.74 -45.10
N ARG A 555 28.54 -5.62 -46.05
CA ARG A 555 28.23 -5.51 -47.47
C ARG A 555 27.47 -6.73 -47.96
N ASP A 556 27.95 -7.93 -47.63
CA ASP A 556 27.36 -9.19 -48.05
C ASP A 556 26.00 -9.42 -47.40
N ARG A 557 25.79 -9.02 -46.13
CA ARG A 557 24.46 -9.05 -45.49
C ARG A 557 23.46 -8.11 -46.17
N LEU A 558 23.84 -6.84 -46.39
CA LEU A 558 22.97 -5.87 -47.06
C LEU A 558 22.67 -6.27 -48.50
N ARG A 559 23.63 -6.89 -49.20
CA ARG A 559 23.44 -7.40 -50.56
C ARG A 559 22.59 -8.67 -50.59
N GLY A 560 22.83 -9.59 -49.65
CA GLY A 560 22.06 -10.82 -49.46
C GLY A 560 20.58 -10.56 -49.14
N ALA A 561 20.28 -9.47 -48.44
CA ALA A 561 18.90 -9.03 -48.21
C ALA A 561 18.16 -8.69 -49.52
N VAL A 562 18.87 -8.26 -50.57
CA VAL A 562 18.30 -7.98 -51.89
C VAL A 562 18.30 -9.23 -52.79
N GLU A 563 19.29 -10.10 -52.64
CA GLU A 563 19.55 -11.25 -53.50
C GLU A 563 18.78 -12.53 -53.09
N ASN A 564 18.27 -12.64 -51.85
CA ASN A 564 17.47 -13.78 -51.41
C ASN A 564 16.04 -13.77 -52.01
N ASP A 565 15.57 -14.95 -52.42
CA ASP A 565 14.52 -15.23 -53.44
C ASP A 565 13.05 -14.85 -53.12
N ASP A 566 12.75 -14.11 -52.04
CA ASP A 566 11.38 -13.66 -51.75
C ASP A 566 11.26 -12.12 -51.67
N PRO A 567 10.84 -11.48 -52.78
CA PRO A 567 10.57 -10.04 -52.82
C PRO A 567 9.54 -9.57 -51.78
N GLU A 568 8.61 -10.43 -51.34
CA GLU A 568 7.65 -10.10 -50.30
C GLU A 568 8.31 -10.03 -48.93
N ILE A 569 9.21 -10.95 -48.60
CA ILE A 569 9.96 -10.93 -47.33
C ILE A 569 10.83 -9.67 -47.24
N PHE A 570 11.57 -9.33 -48.31
CA PHE A 570 12.36 -8.10 -48.33
C PHE A 570 11.48 -6.86 -48.15
N ARG A 571 10.34 -6.79 -48.85
CA ARG A 571 9.39 -5.67 -48.72
C ARG A 571 8.81 -5.59 -47.29
N LYS A 572 8.47 -6.73 -46.69
CA LYS A 572 7.95 -6.83 -45.32
C LYS A 572 8.99 -6.34 -44.30
N VAL A 573 10.25 -6.77 -44.43
CA VAL A 573 11.36 -6.32 -43.58
C VAL A 573 11.61 -4.82 -43.73
N MET A 574 11.68 -4.30 -44.96
CA MET A 574 11.92 -2.88 -45.19
C MET A 574 10.75 -2.00 -44.70
N ASN A 575 9.50 -2.42 -44.90
CA ASN A 575 8.34 -1.70 -44.37
C ASN A 575 8.33 -1.76 -42.83
N GLY A 576 8.64 -2.91 -42.24
CA GLY A 576 8.78 -3.06 -40.80
C GLY A 576 9.88 -2.19 -40.21
N ALA A 577 10.99 -1.99 -40.92
CA ALA A 577 12.09 -1.12 -40.51
C ALA A 577 11.73 0.38 -40.61
N VAL A 578 11.11 0.82 -41.72
CA VAL A 578 10.67 2.21 -41.89
C VAL A 578 9.63 2.58 -40.84
N ASN A 579 8.60 1.75 -40.64
CA ASN A 579 7.53 2.02 -39.66
C ASN A 579 8.08 2.18 -38.23
N ARG A 580 9.10 1.39 -37.85
CA ARG A 580 9.78 1.49 -36.55
C ARG A 580 10.52 2.83 -36.39
N VAL A 581 11.31 3.22 -37.38
CA VAL A 581 12.04 4.51 -37.38
C VAL A 581 11.07 5.71 -37.40
N ASP A 582 9.90 5.53 -38.01
CA ASP A 582 8.84 6.54 -38.06
C ASP A 582 8.15 6.76 -36.72
N LYS A 583 8.18 5.79 -35.80
CA LYS A 583 7.62 5.94 -34.44
C LYS A 583 8.30 7.07 -33.65
N VAL A 584 9.60 7.32 -33.86
CA VAL A 584 10.28 8.49 -33.27
C VAL A 584 9.80 9.81 -33.87
N SER A 585 9.32 9.77 -35.12
CA SER A 585 8.88 10.97 -35.85
C SER A 585 7.44 11.37 -35.52
N SER A 586 6.64 10.50 -34.88
CA SER A 586 5.26 10.82 -34.45
C SER A 586 5.21 11.81 -33.30
N SER A 587 6.25 11.85 -32.45
CA SER A 587 6.40 12.83 -31.38
C SER A 587 7.24 14.02 -31.84
N PRO A 588 6.70 15.26 -31.86
CA PRO A 588 7.47 16.46 -32.19
C PRO A 588 8.73 16.61 -31.33
N HIS A 589 8.64 16.23 -30.05
CA HIS A 589 9.72 16.34 -29.08
C HIS A 589 10.87 15.39 -29.40
N LEU A 590 10.58 14.10 -29.57
CA LEU A 590 11.59 13.10 -29.92
C LEU A 590 12.17 13.41 -31.30
N ASN A 591 11.32 13.72 -32.28
CA ASN A 591 11.75 14.09 -33.62
C ASN A 591 12.74 15.26 -33.61
N ARG A 592 12.58 16.26 -32.73
CA ARG A 592 13.53 17.37 -32.61
C ARG A 592 14.88 16.90 -32.08
N VAL A 593 14.91 16.18 -30.95
CA VAL A 593 16.16 15.71 -30.30
C VAL A 593 16.93 14.74 -31.20
N PHE A 594 16.25 13.77 -31.82
CA PHE A 594 16.90 12.77 -32.67
C PHE A 594 17.39 13.29 -34.03
N ASN A 595 17.03 14.52 -34.40
CA ASN A 595 17.49 15.17 -35.63
C ASN A 595 18.38 16.39 -35.38
N HIS A 596 18.66 16.74 -34.12
CA HIS A 596 19.56 17.83 -33.80
C HIS A 596 21.02 17.45 -34.10
N ARG A 597 21.72 18.36 -34.79
CA ARG A 597 23.15 18.26 -35.08
C ARG A 597 23.85 19.51 -34.57
N PRO A 598 24.98 19.38 -33.87
CA PRO A 598 25.88 20.51 -33.65
C PRO A 598 26.56 20.80 -34.99
N THR A 599 26.03 21.74 -35.77
CA THR A 599 26.61 22.03 -37.09
C THR A 599 27.96 22.76 -36.96
N GLY A 600 28.97 22.28 -37.68
CA GLY A 600 30.27 22.95 -37.76
C GLY A 600 30.21 24.18 -38.68
N ILE A 601 30.87 25.26 -38.22
CA ILE A 601 31.23 26.54 -38.87
C ILE A 601 30.36 27.76 -38.50
N GLU A 602 29.11 27.60 -38.03
CA GLU A 602 28.35 28.69 -37.39
C GLU A 602 28.28 28.45 -35.87
N ALA A 603 29.07 29.20 -35.11
CA ALA A 603 29.31 29.03 -33.68
C ALA A 603 28.14 29.42 -32.75
N ASP A 604 26.89 29.29 -33.21
CA ASP A 604 25.71 29.93 -32.57
C ASP A 604 24.51 28.97 -32.37
N GLN A 605 24.69 27.64 -32.50
CA GLN A 605 23.63 26.68 -32.15
C GLN A 605 23.80 26.19 -30.70
N PRO A 606 22.70 26.13 -29.92
CA PRO A 606 22.72 25.63 -28.55
C PRO A 606 23.12 24.15 -28.54
N ALA A 607 23.84 23.73 -27.50
CA ALA A 607 24.31 22.35 -27.33
C ALA A 607 24.34 21.99 -25.83
N PHE A 608 23.90 20.78 -25.49
CA PHE A 608 23.88 20.29 -24.11
C PHE A 608 24.47 18.88 -24.02
N ASP A 609 25.55 18.71 -23.25
CA ASP A 609 26.11 17.41 -22.85
C ASP A 609 26.25 17.39 -21.31
N PHE A 610 25.75 16.34 -20.67
CA PHE A 610 25.94 16.14 -19.23
C PHE A 610 27.40 16.16 -18.82
N ALA A 611 28.31 15.70 -19.70
CA ALA A 611 29.74 15.63 -19.41
C ALA A 611 30.38 16.98 -19.03
N ASP A 612 29.74 18.10 -19.40
CA ASP A 612 30.19 19.45 -19.05
C ASP A 612 29.87 19.83 -17.60
N TRP A 613 28.91 19.14 -16.97
CA TRP A 613 28.34 19.49 -15.67
C TRP A 613 28.57 18.44 -14.58
N LEU A 614 29.00 17.22 -14.93
CA LEU A 614 29.12 16.10 -13.97
C LEU A 614 30.14 16.35 -12.83
N ASP A 615 31.05 17.30 -13.01
CA ASP A 615 32.10 17.64 -12.03
C ASP A 615 31.85 19.00 -11.34
N ASP A 616 30.72 19.66 -11.63
CA ASP A 616 30.35 20.97 -11.10
C ASP A 616 29.22 20.86 -10.06
N ASP A 617 29.20 21.80 -9.12
CA ASP A 617 28.15 21.99 -8.13
C ASP A 617 26.99 22.76 -8.79
N VAL A 618 26.08 22.02 -9.44
CA VAL A 618 25.00 22.56 -10.28
C VAL A 618 23.73 21.72 -10.14
N VAL A 619 22.57 22.37 -10.17
CA VAL A 619 21.26 21.71 -10.18
C VAL A 619 20.69 21.69 -11.59
N ILE A 620 20.37 20.50 -12.11
CA ILE A 620 19.78 20.32 -13.44
C ILE A 620 18.36 19.78 -13.28
N LEU A 621 17.37 20.55 -13.73
CA LEU A 621 15.95 20.26 -13.58
C LEU A 621 15.33 19.94 -14.95
N PHE A 622 14.73 18.76 -15.09
CA PHE A 622 13.94 18.37 -16.25
C PHE A 622 12.46 18.22 -15.88
N ASP A 623 11.65 19.20 -16.28
CA ASP A 623 10.20 19.12 -16.19
C ASP A 623 9.64 18.45 -17.45
N THR A 624 9.09 17.25 -17.28
CA THR A 624 8.46 16.45 -18.34
C THR A 624 6.95 16.30 -18.11
N GLY A 625 6.41 16.98 -17.11
CA GLY A 625 5.09 16.73 -16.58
C GLY A 625 3.92 17.16 -17.47
N ARG A 626 4.17 18.07 -18.42
CA ARG A 626 3.18 18.53 -19.41
C ARG A 626 3.22 17.72 -20.72
N LEU A 627 4.12 16.74 -20.83
CA LEU A 627 4.25 15.89 -22.02
C LEU A 627 3.23 14.75 -22.01
N GLN A 628 2.83 14.33 -23.21
CA GLN A 628 2.07 13.08 -23.39
C GLN A 628 2.87 11.87 -22.90
N SER A 629 2.21 10.85 -22.36
CA SER A 629 2.85 9.70 -21.70
C SER A 629 3.96 9.04 -22.52
N GLU A 630 3.74 8.84 -23.83
CA GLU A 630 4.74 8.25 -24.73
C GLU A 630 5.98 9.16 -24.91
N ALA A 631 5.75 10.46 -25.17
CA ALA A 631 6.83 11.45 -25.35
C ALA A 631 7.63 11.67 -24.05
N LYS A 632 6.94 11.68 -22.91
CA LYS A 632 7.51 11.76 -21.56
C LYS A 632 8.47 10.59 -21.31
N ARG A 633 8.00 9.35 -21.46
CA ARG A 633 8.82 8.13 -21.28
C ARG A 633 10.02 8.13 -22.23
N GLY A 634 9.78 8.35 -23.52
CA GLY A 634 10.82 8.35 -24.54
C GLY A 634 11.90 9.42 -24.29
N LEU A 635 11.50 10.63 -23.88
CA LEU A 635 12.45 11.71 -23.60
C LEU A 635 13.28 11.41 -22.36
N THR A 636 12.68 10.93 -21.27
CA THR A 636 13.43 10.58 -20.06
C THR A 636 14.44 9.47 -20.34
N LEU A 637 14.10 8.45 -21.14
CA LEU A 637 15.04 7.42 -21.57
C LEU A 637 16.20 7.98 -22.40
N VAL A 638 15.92 8.92 -23.31
CA VAL A 638 16.98 9.64 -24.06
C VAL A 638 17.91 10.36 -23.10
N LEU A 639 17.38 11.07 -22.10
CA LEU A 639 18.18 11.81 -21.12
C LEU A 639 19.02 10.88 -20.25
N LEU A 640 18.43 9.81 -19.71
CA LEU A 640 19.15 8.79 -18.94
C LEU A 640 20.23 8.09 -19.76
N SER A 641 19.97 7.79 -21.04
CA SER A 641 20.94 7.18 -21.94
C SER A 641 22.15 8.09 -22.19
N ASN A 642 21.90 9.39 -22.36
CA ASN A 642 22.98 10.37 -22.51
C ASN A 642 23.77 10.57 -21.20
N LEU A 643 23.08 10.62 -20.06
CA LEU A 643 23.70 10.67 -18.74
C LEU A 643 24.61 9.45 -18.50
N TRP A 644 24.11 8.24 -18.78
CA TRP A 644 24.89 7.00 -18.69
C TRP A 644 26.16 7.06 -19.53
N SER A 645 26.04 7.55 -20.75
CA SER A 645 27.17 7.71 -21.68
C SER A 645 28.18 8.74 -21.15
N ALA A 646 27.71 9.86 -20.59
CA ALA A 646 28.56 10.84 -19.93
C ALA A 646 29.28 10.28 -18.69
N LEU A 647 28.59 9.53 -17.84
CA LEU A 647 29.17 8.86 -16.67
C LEU A 647 30.24 7.83 -17.05
N ARG A 648 30.00 7.02 -18.10
CA ARG A 648 31.00 6.08 -18.65
C ARG A 648 32.24 6.82 -19.16
N ARG A 649 32.06 7.92 -19.89
CA ARG A 649 33.17 8.76 -20.37
C ARG A 649 33.95 9.38 -19.20
N ARG A 650 33.25 9.95 -18.21
CA ARG A 650 33.83 10.51 -16.97
C ARG A 650 34.70 9.49 -16.24
N ARG A 651 34.18 8.27 -16.04
CA ARG A 651 34.91 7.19 -15.36
C ARG A 651 36.15 6.72 -16.13
N ARG A 652 36.10 6.69 -17.47
CA ARG A 652 37.26 6.33 -18.30
C ARG A 652 38.36 7.37 -18.23
N ARG A 653 38.02 8.66 -18.20
CA ARG A 653 39.00 9.76 -18.07
C ARG A 653 39.64 9.80 -16.68
N ASN A 654 38.87 9.48 -15.64
CA ASN A 654 39.24 9.68 -14.24
C ASN A 654 39.38 8.34 -13.48
N VAL A 655 40.51 7.66 -13.69
CA VAL A 655 40.86 6.41 -12.98
C VAL A 655 41.57 6.75 -11.66
N ASN A 656 41.06 6.22 -10.54
CA ASN A 656 41.60 6.43 -9.18
C ASN A 656 41.60 7.90 -8.70
N VAL A 657 40.62 8.68 -9.12
CA VAL A 657 40.37 10.04 -8.64
C VAL A 657 39.04 10.03 -7.90
N ASP A 658 38.97 10.68 -6.73
CA ASP A 658 37.70 10.93 -6.04
C ASP A 658 36.95 12.00 -6.82
N LEU A 659 35.73 11.65 -7.25
CA LEU A 659 34.90 12.47 -8.11
C LEU A 659 33.74 13.05 -7.31
N PRO A 660 33.30 14.29 -7.60
CA PRO A 660 32.06 14.83 -7.05
C PRO A 660 30.88 13.85 -7.25
N LEU A 661 30.07 13.69 -6.21
CA LEU A 661 28.92 12.81 -6.22
C LEU A 661 27.86 13.36 -7.17
N VAL A 662 27.45 12.56 -8.16
CA VAL A 662 26.30 12.88 -9.01
C VAL A 662 25.07 12.26 -8.39
N THR A 663 24.06 13.04 -8.06
CA THR A 663 22.83 12.53 -7.47
C THR A 663 21.68 12.73 -8.44
N VAL A 664 20.94 11.67 -8.72
CA VAL A 664 19.85 11.66 -9.69
C VAL A 664 18.53 11.34 -8.99
N TYR A 665 17.60 12.29 -9.00
CA TYR A 665 16.25 12.10 -8.49
C TYR A 665 15.31 11.73 -9.62
N LEU A 666 14.73 10.54 -9.52
CA LEU A 666 13.66 10.08 -10.40
C LEU A 666 12.36 10.06 -9.60
N GLU A 667 11.57 11.12 -9.72
CA GLU A 667 10.20 11.10 -9.24
C GLU A 667 9.36 10.18 -10.14
N GLU A 668 8.43 9.44 -9.54
CA GLU A 668 7.63 8.41 -10.22
C GLU A 668 8.46 7.43 -11.07
N ALA A 669 9.53 6.90 -10.48
CA ALA A 669 10.48 6.04 -11.18
C ALA A 669 9.79 4.88 -11.91
N ALA A 670 8.73 4.30 -11.33
CA ALA A 670 7.95 3.21 -11.96
C ALA A 670 7.38 3.54 -13.35
N ASP A 671 7.02 4.79 -13.63
CA ASP A 671 6.48 5.20 -14.93
C ASP A 671 7.54 5.20 -16.04
N VAL A 672 8.82 5.25 -15.65
CA VAL A 672 9.98 5.42 -16.54
C VAL A 672 10.88 4.17 -16.53
N ALA A 673 10.72 3.32 -15.51
CA ALA A 673 11.57 2.19 -15.16
C ALA A 673 11.14 0.90 -15.88
N ASN A 674 11.13 0.90 -17.21
CA ASN A 674 10.78 -0.31 -17.98
C ASN A 674 11.95 -0.81 -18.84
N GLY A 675 13.20 -0.83 -18.37
CA GLY A 675 14.26 -1.40 -19.21
C GLY A 675 15.64 -1.54 -18.60
N ASP A 676 16.46 -2.31 -19.32
CA ASP A 676 17.84 -2.71 -18.99
C ASP A 676 18.74 -1.54 -18.55
N LEU A 677 18.51 -0.34 -19.09
CA LEU A 677 19.33 0.84 -18.79
C LEU A 677 19.25 1.26 -17.31
N LEU A 678 18.06 1.25 -16.71
CA LEU A 678 17.90 1.62 -15.30
C LEU A 678 18.48 0.54 -14.38
N ALA A 679 18.31 -0.73 -14.74
CA ALA A 679 18.93 -1.86 -14.04
C ALA A 679 20.47 -1.75 -14.06
N GLU A 680 21.06 -1.48 -15.23
CA GLU A 680 22.51 -1.25 -15.35
C GLU A 680 22.98 -0.03 -14.53
N LEU A 681 22.21 1.07 -14.55
CA LEU A 681 22.47 2.27 -13.74
C LEU A 681 22.45 1.96 -12.24
N LEU A 682 21.46 1.22 -11.75
CA LEU A 682 21.37 0.80 -10.35
C LEU A 682 22.58 -0.06 -9.95
N ALA A 683 22.89 -1.09 -10.74
CA ALA A 683 23.98 -2.02 -10.46
C ALA A 683 25.37 -1.36 -10.53
N GLN A 684 25.57 -0.35 -11.39
CA GLN A 684 26.88 0.27 -11.60
C GLN A 684 27.03 1.68 -11.02
N SER A 685 25.97 2.28 -10.48
CA SER A 685 25.90 3.60 -9.81
C SER A 685 27.16 3.93 -9.00
N ARG A 686 27.53 3.02 -8.08
CA ARG A 686 28.73 3.13 -7.24
C ARG A 686 30.04 3.29 -8.00
N SER A 687 30.18 2.61 -9.14
CA SER A 687 31.40 2.67 -9.94
C SER A 687 31.58 4.02 -10.65
N PHE A 688 30.48 4.75 -10.83
CA PHE A 688 30.44 6.07 -11.47
C PHE A 688 30.51 7.24 -10.48
N GLY A 689 30.48 6.97 -9.17
CA GLY A 689 30.27 8.04 -8.18
C GLY A 689 28.90 8.69 -8.37
N CYS A 690 27.89 7.86 -8.67
CA CYS A 690 26.51 8.28 -8.89
C CYS A 690 25.61 7.66 -7.81
N ALA A 691 24.64 8.42 -7.33
CA ALA A 691 23.58 8.00 -6.42
C ALA A 691 22.22 8.18 -7.08
N LEU A 692 21.39 7.14 -7.07
CA LEU A 692 20.01 7.23 -7.55
C LEU A 692 19.06 7.37 -6.36
N VAL A 693 18.21 8.38 -6.39
CA VAL A 693 17.08 8.56 -5.47
C VAL A 693 15.80 8.28 -6.25
N LEU A 694 15.27 7.08 -6.05
CA LEU A 694 14.09 6.58 -6.76
C LEU A 694 12.85 6.81 -5.90
N ALA A 695 11.98 7.71 -6.33
CA ALA A 695 10.71 7.95 -5.66
C ALA A 695 9.56 7.27 -6.41
N MET A 696 8.74 6.49 -5.70
CA MET A 696 7.63 5.75 -6.29
C MET A 696 6.48 5.57 -5.31
N GLN A 697 5.30 5.21 -5.82
CA GLN A 697 4.15 4.93 -4.97
C GLN A 697 4.28 3.58 -4.29
N PHE A 698 4.66 2.56 -5.07
CA PHE A 698 4.73 1.18 -4.64
C PHE A 698 5.77 0.41 -5.47
N PRO A 699 6.74 -0.29 -4.85
CA PRO A 699 7.76 -1.05 -5.56
C PRO A 699 7.20 -2.11 -6.51
N GLY A 700 6.14 -2.83 -6.14
CA GLY A 700 5.54 -3.86 -7.01
C GLY A 700 4.89 -3.33 -8.30
N GLN A 701 4.79 -2.01 -8.50
CA GLN A 701 4.49 -1.44 -9.83
C GLN A 701 5.57 -1.86 -10.85
N LEU A 702 6.81 -2.02 -10.38
CA LEU A 702 7.91 -2.53 -11.20
C LEU A 702 7.77 -4.03 -11.43
N GLU A 703 7.35 -4.82 -10.45
CA GLU A 703 7.22 -6.27 -10.62
C GLU A 703 6.24 -6.65 -11.74
N ALA A 704 5.12 -5.92 -11.84
CA ALA A 704 4.12 -6.10 -12.88
C ALA A 704 4.64 -5.80 -14.30
N THR A 705 5.74 -5.05 -14.41
CA THR A 705 6.25 -4.55 -15.69
C THR A 705 7.62 -5.13 -16.07
N ASP A 706 8.49 -5.33 -15.08
CA ASP A 706 9.85 -5.86 -15.18
C ASP A 706 10.28 -6.44 -13.81
N SER A 707 10.09 -7.75 -13.65
CA SER A 707 10.44 -8.45 -12.41
C SER A 707 11.95 -8.45 -12.13
N ASP A 708 12.80 -8.43 -13.16
CA ASP A 708 14.26 -8.38 -12.98
C ASP A 708 14.69 -7.02 -12.43
N LEU A 709 14.14 -5.92 -12.96
CA LEU A 709 14.39 -4.59 -12.44
C LEU A 709 13.86 -4.41 -11.01
N TYR A 710 12.72 -5.02 -10.69
CA TYR A 710 12.22 -5.06 -9.32
C TYR A 710 13.22 -5.75 -8.37
N GLN A 711 13.78 -6.90 -8.77
CA GLN A 711 14.83 -7.56 -8.00
C GLN A 711 16.10 -6.72 -7.89
N GLU A 712 16.54 -6.06 -8.97
CA GLU A 712 17.69 -5.16 -8.95
C GLU A 712 17.45 -3.95 -8.04
N LEU A 713 16.22 -3.42 -7.96
CA LEU A 713 15.86 -2.37 -7.01
C LEU A 713 16.00 -2.88 -5.57
N LEU A 714 15.45 -4.06 -5.26
CA LEU A 714 15.56 -4.66 -3.93
C LEU A 714 17.03 -4.94 -3.56
N ASN A 715 17.86 -5.35 -4.51
CA ASN A 715 19.25 -5.73 -4.24
C ASN A 715 20.23 -4.56 -4.18
N ASN A 716 20.02 -3.52 -4.99
CA ASN A 716 20.97 -2.41 -5.14
C ASN A 716 20.55 -1.10 -4.46
N VAL A 717 19.38 -1.06 -3.81
CA VAL A 717 18.99 0.03 -2.92
C VAL A 717 19.34 -0.31 -1.48
N GLY A 718 20.22 0.50 -0.90
CA GLY A 718 20.74 0.33 0.46
C GLY A 718 19.87 1.01 1.51
N THR A 719 19.25 2.14 1.18
CA THR A 719 18.44 2.92 2.12
C THR A 719 17.01 3.03 1.64
N TYR A 720 16.04 2.75 2.51
CA TYR A 720 14.62 2.92 2.22
C TYR A 720 13.98 3.92 3.17
N VAL A 721 13.17 4.80 2.59
CA VAL A 721 12.35 5.77 3.30
C VAL A 721 10.90 5.54 2.86
N THR A 722 10.14 4.85 3.69
CA THR A 722 8.81 4.32 3.32
C THR A 722 7.71 5.00 4.12
N GLY A 723 6.83 5.73 3.45
CA GLY A 723 5.61 6.30 4.03
C GLY A 723 4.48 5.29 4.07
N THR A 724 3.23 5.76 4.09
CA THR A 724 2.07 4.87 4.01
C THR A 724 2.03 4.13 2.67
N VAL A 725 1.92 2.79 2.74
CA VAL A 725 1.88 1.91 1.56
C VAL A 725 0.76 0.86 1.73
N GLY A 726 0.00 0.59 0.66
CA GLY A 726 -0.99 -0.48 0.62
C GLY A 726 -0.33 -1.81 0.28
N VAL A 727 -0.42 -2.79 1.19
CA VAL A 727 0.01 -4.21 1.10
C VAL A 727 1.16 -4.50 0.10
N ASP A 728 2.41 -4.22 0.49
CA ASP A 728 3.61 -4.77 -0.16
C ASP A 728 4.18 -5.89 0.72
N HIS A 729 4.01 -7.15 0.31
CA HIS A 729 4.44 -8.28 1.13
C HIS A 729 5.97 -8.44 1.12
N ASP A 730 6.65 -8.04 0.06
CA ASP A 730 8.10 -8.16 -0.11
C ASP A 730 8.85 -7.03 0.58
N LEU A 731 8.32 -5.81 0.53
CA LEU A 731 8.84 -4.71 1.32
C LEU A 731 8.69 -5.00 2.82
N ALA A 732 7.54 -5.57 3.24
CA ALA A 732 7.36 -6.04 4.61
C ALA A 732 8.30 -7.21 4.97
N HIS A 733 8.61 -8.10 4.02
CA HIS A 733 9.60 -9.15 4.18
C HIS A 733 11.00 -8.57 4.45
N ARG A 734 11.42 -7.57 3.67
CA ARG A 734 12.74 -6.93 3.82
C ARG A 734 12.91 -6.26 5.19
N PHE A 735 11.88 -5.54 5.63
CA PHE A 735 11.89 -4.80 6.89
C PHE A 735 11.68 -5.67 8.14
N ALA A 736 11.29 -6.94 7.97
CA ALA A 736 11.08 -7.84 9.08
C ALA A 736 12.39 -8.11 9.84
N THR A 737 12.31 -8.07 11.16
CA THR A 737 13.43 -8.39 12.06
C THR A 737 12.97 -9.43 13.08
N ASP A 738 13.91 -10.05 13.82
CA ASP A 738 13.56 -10.97 14.91
C ASP A 738 12.61 -10.34 15.95
N ALA A 739 12.65 -9.01 16.11
CA ALA A 739 11.79 -8.28 17.02
C ALA A 739 10.46 -7.84 16.41
N MET A 740 10.34 -7.81 15.07
CA MET A 740 9.16 -7.34 14.36
C MET A 740 8.92 -8.21 13.13
N GLY A 741 7.95 -9.12 13.22
CA GLY A 741 7.57 -10.01 12.13
C GLY A 741 6.91 -9.28 10.95
N ARG A 742 6.73 -9.98 9.83
CA ARG A 742 6.21 -9.44 8.57
C ARG A 742 4.83 -8.77 8.74
N GLU A 743 3.89 -9.44 9.39
CA GLU A 743 2.54 -8.93 9.59
C GLU A 743 2.51 -7.65 10.42
N SER A 744 3.28 -7.61 11.52
CA SER A 744 3.43 -6.40 12.35
C SER A 744 4.04 -5.24 11.57
N THR A 745 4.95 -5.53 10.64
CA THR A 745 5.59 -4.54 9.78
C THR A 745 4.60 -4.01 8.75
N ALA A 746 3.84 -4.89 8.10
CA ALA A 746 2.79 -4.50 7.14
C ALA A 746 1.67 -3.68 7.79
N ASN A 747 1.20 -4.09 8.96
CA ASN A 747 0.20 -3.34 9.74
C ASN A 747 0.70 -1.94 10.10
N ARG A 748 2.00 -1.80 10.37
CA ARG A 748 2.65 -0.53 10.70
C ARG A 748 2.81 0.37 9.48
N LEU A 749 3.28 -0.15 8.34
CA LEU A 749 3.34 0.62 7.09
C LEU A 749 1.96 1.18 6.71
N ARG A 750 0.88 0.41 6.95
CA ARG A 750 -0.51 0.88 6.78
C ARG A 750 -0.94 1.94 7.81
N GLY A 751 -0.32 1.97 8.98
CA GLY A 751 -0.65 2.86 10.09
C GLY A 751 0.13 4.17 10.15
N LEU A 752 1.09 4.41 9.24
CA LEU A 752 1.87 5.65 9.20
C LEU A 752 1.00 6.85 8.80
N SER A 753 1.17 7.97 9.50
CA SER A 753 0.53 9.24 9.14
C SER A 753 1.29 9.95 8.01
N ALA A 754 0.62 10.86 7.29
CA ALA A 754 1.28 11.70 6.31
C ALA A 754 2.44 12.48 6.95
N GLY A 755 3.61 12.47 6.30
CA GLY A 755 4.84 13.06 6.81
C GLY A 755 5.63 12.18 7.79
N GLN A 756 5.13 10.99 8.17
CA GLN A 756 5.92 9.99 8.89
C GLN A 756 6.50 8.97 7.91
N TRP A 757 7.76 8.63 8.14
CA TRP A 757 8.56 7.72 7.34
C TRP A 757 9.07 6.58 8.20
N PHE A 758 8.96 5.36 7.70
CA PHE A 758 9.66 4.21 8.21
C PHE A 758 10.99 4.07 7.48
N VAL A 759 12.08 4.25 8.21
CA VAL A 759 13.42 4.39 7.67
C VAL A 759 14.22 3.13 7.97
N ASP A 760 14.76 2.52 6.93
CA ASP A 760 15.72 1.42 6.99
C ASP A 760 17.04 1.89 6.38
N LEU A 761 18.09 1.92 7.19
CA LEU A 761 19.40 2.42 6.79
C LEU A 761 20.36 1.25 6.63
N LEU A 762 21.23 1.36 5.63
CA LEU A 762 22.35 0.46 5.53
C LEU A 762 23.45 0.84 6.51
N GLY A 763 23.93 -0.12 7.30
CA GLY A 763 25.06 0.09 8.20
C GLY A 763 26.39 0.28 7.46
N GLU A 764 27.36 0.84 8.18
CA GLU A 764 28.75 0.94 7.72
C GLU A 764 29.34 -0.43 7.33
N PHE A 765 30.36 -0.43 6.47
CA PHE A 765 31.06 -1.65 6.10
C PHE A 765 31.67 -2.33 7.34
N GLN A 766 31.29 -3.59 7.59
CA GLN A 766 31.59 -4.36 8.83
C GLN A 766 30.94 -3.80 10.12
N GLY A 767 30.07 -2.81 10.00
CA GLY A 767 29.22 -2.30 11.08
C GLY A 767 27.96 -3.16 11.28
N ARG A 768 27.20 -2.85 12.34
CA ARG A 768 25.86 -3.40 12.52
C ARG A 768 24.88 -2.53 11.73
N ASN A 769 24.01 -3.15 10.93
CA ASN A 769 22.88 -2.41 10.36
C ASN A 769 22.01 -1.90 11.51
N PRO A 770 21.64 -0.60 11.52
CA PRO A 770 20.63 -0.11 12.43
C PRO A 770 19.32 -0.87 12.19
N ARG A 771 18.54 -1.02 13.25
CA ARG A 771 17.17 -1.52 13.09
C ARG A 771 16.32 -0.43 12.45
N PRO A 772 15.29 -0.78 11.66
CA PRO A 772 14.34 0.20 11.14
C PRO A 772 13.65 0.99 12.25
N PHE A 773 13.34 2.27 11.99
CA PHE A 773 12.69 3.17 12.95
C PHE A 773 11.80 4.20 12.25
N ILE A 774 11.01 4.94 13.02
CA ILE A 774 10.12 5.99 12.51
C ILE A 774 10.85 7.34 12.55
N ALA A 775 10.75 8.10 11.48
CA ALA A 775 11.20 9.48 11.38
C ALA A 775 10.07 10.38 10.86
N GLU A 776 10.01 11.62 11.34
CA GLU A 776 9.10 12.64 10.80
C GLU A 776 9.81 13.51 9.77
N SER A 777 9.07 13.96 8.77
CA SER A 777 9.52 14.92 7.76
C SER A 777 10.00 16.20 8.43
N LEU A 778 11.02 16.83 7.85
CA LEU A 778 11.36 18.19 8.25
C LEU A 778 10.22 19.16 7.89
N PRO A 779 10.11 20.30 8.60
CA PRO A 779 9.22 21.36 8.19
C PRO A 779 9.49 21.78 6.74
N ARG A 780 8.44 22.23 6.04
CA ARG A 780 8.57 22.74 4.67
C ARG A 780 9.66 23.82 4.59
N PRO A 781 10.56 23.74 3.60
CA PRO A 781 11.66 24.69 3.46
C PRO A 781 11.13 26.11 3.18
N GLU A 782 11.98 27.11 3.44
CA GLU A 782 11.65 28.49 3.12
C GLU A 782 11.41 28.65 1.61
N GLY A 783 10.46 29.50 1.21
CA GLY A 783 10.12 29.72 -0.20
C GLY A 783 9.01 28.81 -0.75
N HIS A 784 8.73 27.70 -0.07
CA HIS A 784 7.67 26.75 -0.46
C HIS A 784 6.28 27.43 -0.52
N PRO A 785 5.44 27.18 -1.54
CA PRO A 785 4.10 27.80 -1.70
C PRO A 785 3.19 27.62 -0.50
N ASP A 786 3.11 26.40 0.01
CA ASP A 786 2.18 26.01 1.07
C ASP A 786 2.65 26.37 2.50
N ARG A 787 3.60 27.31 2.64
CA ARG A 787 4.05 27.82 3.95
C ARG A 787 3.49 29.23 4.14
N THR A 788 2.83 29.46 5.28
CA THR A 788 2.07 30.70 5.58
C THR A 788 2.91 31.97 5.60
N ASP A 789 4.22 31.82 5.82
CA ASP A 789 5.13 32.92 6.15
C ASP A 789 6.06 33.28 4.98
N SER A 790 5.92 32.63 3.82
CA SER A 790 6.90 32.72 2.73
C SER A 790 6.25 32.94 1.36
N GLY A 791 6.26 34.19 0.90
CA GLY A 791 6.22 34.49 -0.53
C GLY A 791 7.61 34.28 -1.16
N PRO A 792 7.71 34.07 -2.47
CA PRO A 792 9.02 34.10 -3.13
C PRO A 792 9.66 35.47 -2.89
N GLY A 793 10.96 35.52 -2.59
CA GLY A 793 11.68 36.77 -2.33
C GLY A 793 11.46 37.77 -3.46
N ALA A 794 11.51 39.08 -3.18
CA ALA A 794 11.09 40.14 -4.10
C ALA A 794 11.83 40.19 -5.46
N GLY A 795 12.89 39.37 -5.67
CA GLY A 795 13.62 39.22 -6.92
C GLY A 795 13.48 37.85 -7.62
N PHE A 796 12.72 36.90 -7.06
CA PHE A 796 12.62 35.54 -7.60
C PHE A 796 12.15 35.51 -9.06
N THR A 797 11.08 36.24 -9.39
CA THR A 797 10.56 36.28 -10.77
C THR A 797 11.61 36.73 -11.76
N THR A 798 12.41 37.75 -11.43
CA THR A 798 13.49 38.22 -12.30
C THR A 798 14.62 37.21 -12.43
N ALA A 799 15.00 36.53 -11.34
CA ALA A 799 16.00 35.47 -11.38
C ALA A 799 15.51 34.26 -12.20
N HIS A 800 14.25 33.89 -12.04
CA HIS A 800 13.58 32.81 -12.77
C HIS A 800 13.51 33.11 -14.27
N ASP A 801 13.06 34.30 -14.65
CA ASP A 801 13.02 34.72 -16.06
C ASP A 801 14.43 34.73 -16.68
N GLY A 802 15.43 35.20 -15.92
CA GLY A 802 16.83 35.19 -16.36
C GLY A 802 17.41 33.77 -16.52
N LEU A 803 17.07 32.85 -15.62
CA LEU A 803 17.40 31.43 -15.71
C LEU A 803 16.80 30.81 -16.98
N LEU A 804 15.54 31.10 -17.27
CA LEU A 804 14.85 30.61 -18.47
C LEU A 804 15.49 31.13 -19.75
N ASP A 805 15.74 32.43 -19.84
CA ASP A 805 16.37 33.05 -21.01
C ASP A 805 17.77 32.47 -21.26
N ARG A 806 18.59 32.31 -20.21
CA ARG A 806 19.93 31.70 -20.28
C ARG A 806 19.85 30.25 -20.75
N THR A 807 19.00 29.44 -20.13
CA THR A 807 18.88 28.01 -20.49
C THR A 807 18.40 27.85 -21.92
N LYS A 808 17.44 28.68 -22.35
CA LYS A 808 16.92 28.68 -23.72
C LYS A 808 17.98 29.08 -24.75
N GLN A 809 18.78 30.11 -24.46
CA GLN A 809 19.79 30.61 -25.38
C GLN A 809 20.95 29.64 -25.55
N ASP A 810 21.45 29.09 -24.45
CA ASP A 810 22.71 28.34 -24.43
C ASP A 810 22.50 26.84 -24.66
N TYR A 811 21.37 26.29 -24.19
CA TYR A 811 21.13 24.85 -24.11
C TYR A 811 19.79 24.37 -24.69
N GLY A 812 18.89 25.27 -25.10
CA GLY A 812 17.50 24.94 -25.44
C GLY A 812 17.21 24.81 -26.94
N LEU A 813 16.45 23.78 -27.31
CA LEU A 813 15.86 23.62 -28.65
C LEU A 813 14.36 23.93 -28.60
N PRO A 814 13.88 24.95 -29.35
CA PRO A 814 12.44 25.18 -29.47
C PRO A 814 11.76 24.02 -30.23
N ILE A 815 10.55 23.65 -29.80
CA ILE A 815 9.73 22.62 -30.46
C ILE A 815 9.13 23.17 -31.76
N ASP A 816 8.60 24.40 -31.71
CA ASP A 816 8.01 25.13 -32.83
C ASP A 816 9.05 26.02 -33.52
N ASP A 817 9.97 25.43 -34.27
CA ASP A 817 10.88 26.21 -35.11
C ASP A 817 10.37 26.24 -36.58
N PRO A 818 9.74 27.35 -37.02
CA PRO A 818 9.14 27.47 -38.36
C PRO A 818 10.17 27.46 -39.50
N ASP A 819 11.47 27.50 -39.22
CA ASP A 819 12.53 27.31 -40.22
C ASP A 819 12.71 25.85 -40.67
N SER A 820 11.79 24.95 -40.26
CA SER A 820 11.60 23.64 -40.87
C SER A 820 10.29 23.56 -41.68
N SER A 821 10.08 24.53 -42.59
CA SER A 821 9.12 24.34 -43.68
C SER A 821 9.41 23.04 -44.45
N PRO A 822 8.39 22.33 -44.97
CA PRO A 822 8.59 21.18 -45.84
C PRO A 822 9.29 21.67 -47.12
N ALA A 823 10.60 21.50 -47.17
CA ALA A 823 11.38 21.88 -48.33
C ALA A 823 11.03 20.96 -49.51
N GLU A 824 10.14 21.45 -50.38
CA GLU A 824 10.30 21.27 -51.81
C GLU A 824 11.73 21.69 -52.19
N GLY A 825 12.63 20.70 -52.23
CA GLY A 825 14.04 20.90 -52.58
C GLY A 825 14.96 20.28 -51.55
N ALA A 826 15.35 19.02 -51.78
CA ALA A 826 16.48 18.41 -51.12
C ALA A 826 17.70 19.34 -51.25
N THR A 827 18.16 19.91 -50.13
CA THR A 827 19.51 20.45 -50.03
C THR A 827 20.48 19.28 -50.20
N THR A 828 21.54 19.49 -50.98
CA THR A 828 22.54 18.46 -51.33
C THR A 828 23.35 17.93 -50.13
N ASP A 829 23.24 18.53 -48.95
CA ASP A 829 24.02 18.19 -47.75
C ASP A 829 23.47 17.01 -46.93
N ASP A 830 22.18 16.69 -47.11
CA ASP A 830 21.52 15.57 -46.41
C ASP A 830 21.48 14.27 -47.24
N ASP A 831 22.09 14.21 -48.44
CA ASP A 831 22.22 12.94 -49.19
C ASP A 831 23.12 11.97 -48.40
N PRO A 832 22.59 10.85 -47.85
CA PRO A 832 23.37 9.90 -47.06
C PRO A 832 24.47 9.17 -47.85
N TRP A 833 24.55 9.42 -49.17
CA TRP A 833 25.39 8.71 -50.12
C TRP A 833 26.46 9.59 -50.77
N GLN A 834 26.51 10.87 -50.41
CA GLN A 834 27.57 11.78 -50.85
C GLN A 834 28.59 11.99 -49.73
N PRO A 835 29.89 11.77 -49.97
CA PRO A 835 30.94 12.26 -49.10
C PRO A 835 30.89 13.80 -49.06
N ALA A 836 31.31 14.40 -47.95
CA ALA A 836 31.15 15.83 -47.65
C ALA A 836 31.79 16.83 -48.65
N ASP A 837 32.46 16.36 -49.71
CA ASP A 837 33.18 17.20 -50.67
C ASP A 837 32.92 16.80 -52.14
N GLY A 838 32.01 17.51 -52.84
CA GLY A 838 31.81 17.39 -54.29
C GLY A 838 30.88 18.48 -54.90
N PRO A 839 31.20 19.10 -56.05
CA PRO A 839 30.50 20.30 -56.54
C PRO A 839 29.23 20.01 -57.36
N VAL A 840 28.21 20.85 -57.16
CA VAL A 840 26.85 20.76 -57.73
C VAL A 840 26.76 21.25 -59.18
N THR A 841 26.07 20.50 -60.05
CA THR A 841 25.56 21.00 -61.35
C THR A 841 24.09 20.64 -61.55
N ALA A 842 23.28 21.65 -61.87
CA ALA A 842 21.83 21.58 -62.13
C ALA A 842 21.48 21.07 -63.54
N GLY A 843 20.31 20.43 -63.67
CA GLY A 843 19.69 20.07 -64.95
C GLY A 843 18.28 19.51 -64.77
N ALA A 844 17.33 20.12 -65.47
CA ALA A 844 15.87 19.97 -65.41
C ALA A 844 15.32 18.67 -66.06
N ASP A 845 14.07 18.32 -65.77
CA ASP A 845 12.98 18.37 -66.76
C ASP A 845 11.61 17.97 -66.15
N SER A 846 10.62 18.81 -66.44
CA SER A 846 9.18 18.62 -66.26
C SER A 846 8.55 18.06 -67.53
N GLU A 847 7.45 17.29 -67.46
CA GLU A 847 6.24 17.48 -68.30
C GLU A 847 5.10 16.45 -68.03
N ARG A 848 3.90 17.00 -67.73
CA ARG A 848 2.52 16.69 -68.26
C ARG A 848 1.85 15.32 -67.99
N ALA A 849 0.51 15.15 -67.85
CA ALA A 849 -0.75 15.90 -68.08
C ALA A 849 -1.85 15.25 -67.18
N GLY A 850 -2.95 15.85 -66.69
CA GLY A 850 -4.08 16.56 -67.32
C GLY A 850 -5.43 15.86 -66.96
N GLY A 851 -6.30 16.46 -66.10
CA GLY A 851 -7.72 16.87 -66.36
C GLY A 851 -8.79 15.73 -66.33
N ILE A 852 -10.07 15.83 -65.92
CA ILE A 852 -11.05 16.85 -65.45
C ILE A 852 -12.22 16.08 -64.74
N ASP A 853 -12.76 16.67 -63.66
CA ASP A 853 -14.09 16.68 -62.99
C ASP A 853 -15.22 15.68 -63.32
N GLY A 854 -15.97 15.27 -62.26
CA GLY A 854 -17.38 14.85 -62.36
C GLY A 854 -17.96 14.02 -61.19
N GLU A 855 -18.50 14.72 -60.18
CA GLU A 855 -19.67 14.37 -59.31
C GLU A 855 -19.87 12.94 -58.78
N SER A 856 -19.71 12.77 -57.47
CA SER A 856 -20.76 12.43 -56.47
C SER A 856 -20.09 12.25 -55.11
N SER A 857 -20.51 12.96 -54.07
CA SER A 857 -20.05 12.70 -52.70
C SER A 857 -20.51 11.32 -52.25
N PRO A 858 -19.62 10.38 -51.91
CA PRO A 858 -19.94 9.26 -51.04
C PRO A 858 -19.66 9.69 -49.58
N VAL A 859 -20.34 8.99 -48.67
CA VAL A 859 -20.29 9.10 -47.21
C VAL A 859 -18.86 9.24 -46.69
N GLU A 860 -18.65 10.06 -45.66
CA GLU A 860 -17.35 10.24 -44.99
C GLU A 860 -16.90 8.89 -44.40
N ASP A 861 -15.96 8.22 -45.08
CA ASP A 861 -15.31 7.01 -44.56
C ASP A 861 -14.58 7.35 -43.26
N GLY A 862 -15.02 6.81 -42.12
CA GLY A 862 -14.27 6.87 -40.86
C GLY A 862 -15.07 7.00 -39.57
N GLU A 863 -16.33 7.44 -39.60
CA GLU A 863 -17.17 7.48 -38.39
C GLU A 863 -17.96 6.18 -38.20
N VAL A 864 -17.88 5.59 -37.00
CA VAL A 864 -18.75 4.49 -36.58
C VAL A 864 -20.09 5.10 -36.15
N PRO A 865 -21.20 4.83 -36.85
CA PRO A 865 -22.49 5.35 -36.43
C PRO A 865 -22.90 4.75 -35.07
N PRO A 866 -23.66 5.48 -34.23
CA PRO A 866 -24.11 4.96 -32.93
C PRO A 866 -24.80 3.60 -33.08
N ILE A 867 -24.51 2.63 -32.21
CA ILE A 867 -24.98 1.24 -32.36
C ILE A 867 -26.51 1.11 -32.41
N LEU A 868 -27.23 2.02 -31.75
CA LEU A 868 -28.70 2.08 -31.78
C LEU A 868 -29.27 2.52 -33.15
N SER A 869 -28.43 3.06 -34.05
CA SER A 869 -28.79 3.34 -35.44
C SER A 869 -28.56 2.15 -36.37
N SER A 870 -27.73 1.19 -35.98
CA SER A 870 -27.42 0.00 -36.79
C SER A 870 -28.30 -1.21 -36.45
N THR A 871 -28.80 -1.29 -35.22
CA THR A 871 -29.63 -2.41 -34.77
C THR A 871 -31.05 -2.36 -35.35
N SER A 872 -31.57 -3.54 -35.69
CA SER A 872 -32.99 -3.73 -36.04
C SER A 872 -33.85 -4.16 -34.84
N ARG A 873 -33.24 -4.40 -33.67
CA ARG A 873 -33.89 -4.79 -32.42
C ARG A 873 -34.19 -3.55 -31.59
N MET A 874 -35.45 -3.34 -31.28
CA MET A 874 -35.90 -2.27 -30.41
C MET A 874 -37.28 -2.64 -29.85
N PRO A 875 -37.57 -2.40 -28.56
CA PRO A 875 -38.91 -2.60 -28.03
C PRO A 875 -39.91 -1.76 -28.83
N SER A 876 -41.04 -2.36 -29.22
CA SER A 876 -42.01 -1.71 -30.13
C SER A 876 -42.54 -0.33 -29.69
N PHE A 877 -42.40 0.01 -28.41
CA PHE A 877 -42.80 1.27 -27.79
C PHE A 877 -41.62 2.24 -27.51
N VAL A 878 -40.40 1.91 -27.96
CA VAL A 878 -39.20 2.75 -27.90
C VAL A 878 -38.69 2.97 -29.33
N ARG A 879 -38.22 4.19 -29.63
CA ARG A 879 -37.57 4.51 -30.90
C ARG A 879 -36.34 5.36 -30.64
N TYR A 880 -35.25 5.08 -31.33
CA TYR A 880 -34.05 5.91 -31.31
C TYR A 880 -34.17 7.12 -32.26
N ASP A 881 -33.74 8.30 -31.80
CA ASP A 881 -33.70 9.57 -32.54
C ASP A 881 -32.25 9.96 -32.82
N GLU A 882 -31.76 9.60 -34.02
CA GLU A 882 -30.36 9.76 -34.45
C GLU A 882 -29.86 11.22 -34.35
N ASP A 883 -30.70 12.21 -34.67
CA ASP A 883 -30.33 13.63 -34.68
C ASP A 883 -30.03 14.17 -33.27
N SER A 884 -30.60 13.54 -32.24
CA SER A 884 -30.49 13.99 -30.86
C SER A 884 -29.86 12.97 -29.91
N ASP A 885 -29.40 11.84 -30.44
CA ASP A 885 -28.84 10.71 -29.70
C ASP A 885 -29.68 10.37 -28.44
N ALA A 886 -30.97 10.09 -28.66
CA ALA A 886 -31.93 9.90 -27.56
C ALA A 886 -32.93 8.78 -27.85
N LEU A 887 -33.29 8.04 -26.81
CA LEU A 887 -34.39 7.07 -26.81
C LEU A 887 -35.72 7.80 -26.57
N VAL A 888 -36.71 7.52 -27.40
CA VAL A 888 -38.02 8.17 -27.34
C VAL A 888 -39.10 7.12 -27.10
N CYS A 889 -39.87 7.29 -26.02
CA CYS A 889 -41.06 6.48 -25.80
C CYS A 889 -42.14 6.87 -26.81
N THR A 890 -42.57 5.95 -27.66
CA THR A 890 -43.57 6.22 -28.71
C THR A 890 -44.99 6.37 -28.15
N THR A 891 -45.20 6.06 -26.87
CA THR A 891 -46.49 6.20 -26.17
C THR A 891 -46.72 7.61 -25.62
N CYS A 892 -45.67 8.27 -25.11
CA CYS A 892 -45.79 9.59 -24.46
C CYS A 892 -44.82 10.65 -24.98
N ASP A 893 -44.01 10.33 -25.99
CA ASP A 893 -42.98 11.18 -26.62
C ASP A 893 -41.90 11.70 -25.64
N SER A 894 -41.78 11.11 -24.45
CA SER A 894 -40.70 11.42 -23.51
C SER A 894 -39.36 10.92 -24.05
N ARG A 895 -38.31 11.72 -23.85
CA ARG A 895 -36.94 11.45 -24.30
C ARG A 895 -36.07 10.99 -23.13
N PHE A 896 -35.20 10.03 -23.39
CA PHE A 896 -34.30 9.40 -22.44
C PHE A 896 -32.92 9.26 -23.08
N ASP A 897 -31.89 9.14 -22.25
CA ASP A 897 -30.51 9.01 -22.70
C ASP A 897 -30.30 7.68 -23.45
N SER A 898 -29.35 7.62 -24.38
CA SER A 898 -28.98 6.43 -25.16
C SER A 898 -28.08 5.45 -24.38
N THR A 899 -28.42 5.18 -23.12
CA THR A 899 -27.70 4.29 -22.20
C THR A 899 -28.58 3.14 -21.71
N ALA A 900 -27.99 2.11 -21.09
CA ALA A 900 -28.73 0.98 -20.48
C ALA A 900 -29.81 1.45 -19.48
N ASP A 901 -29.45 2.42 -18.62
CA ASP A 901 -30.39 3.03 -17.67
C ASP A 901 -31.45 3.88 -18.36
N GLY A 902 -31.08 4.58 -19.43
CA GLY A 902 -32.02 5.30 -20.28
C GLY A 902 -33.02 4.36 -20.97
N MET A 903 -32.57 3.20 -21.44
CA MET A 903 -33.41 2.14 -22.03
C MET A 903 -34.37 1.55 -21.00
N ARG A 904 -33.87 1.21 -19.80
CA ARG A 904 -34.69 0.75 -18.67
C ARG A 904 -35.76 1.79 -18.29
N THR A 905 -35.38 3.07 -18.22
CA THR A 905 -36.30 4.17 -17.91
C THR A 905 -37.31 4.41 -19.04
N ALA A 906 -36.89 4.28 -20.30
CA ALA A 906 -37.76 4.40 -21.47
C ALA A 906 -38.83 3.29 -21.50
N ILE A 907 -38.43 2.06 -21.14
CA ILE A 907 -39.34 0.93 -20.92
C ILE A 907 -40.32 1.24 -19.78
N GLN A 908 -39.78 1.59 -18.61
CA GLN A 908 -40.56 1.83 -17.38
C GLN A 908 -41.44 3.10 -17.43
N CYS A 909 -41.24 3.97 -18.42
CA CYS A 909 -42.02 5.20 -18.59
C CYS A 909 -43.52 4.92 -18.80
N CYS A 910 -43.84 3.91 -19.61
CA CYS A 910 -45.22 3.56 -19.97
C CYS A 910 -45.51 2.05 -19.94
N HIS A 911 -44.49 1.21 -19.71
CA HIS A 911 -44.57 -0.24 -19.70
C HIS A 911 -43.87 -0.81 -18.46
N ASP A 912 -44.15 -2.06 -18.11
CA ASP A 912 -43.45 -2.74 -17.02
C ASP A 912 -42.31 -3.56 -17.60
N LEU A 913 -41.14 -3.55 -16.95
CA LEU A 913 -39.96 -4.24 -17.44
C LEU A 913 -40.21 -5.76 -17.55
N ALA A 914 -40.95 -6.33 -16.60
CA ALA A 914 -41.35 -7.74 -16.61
C ALA A 914 -42.29 -8.12 -17.78
N SER A 915 -42.86 -7.12 -18.47
CA SER A 915 -43.78 -7.33 -19.62
C SER A 915 -43.10 -7.16 -20.98
N VAL A 916 -41.80 -6.85 -20.98
CA VAL A 916 -41.00 -6.64 -22.20
C VAL A 916 -40.23 -7.92 -22.52
N ASP A 917 -40.24 -8.29 -23.79
CA ASP A 917 -39.34 -9.34 -24.27
C ASP A 917 -37.92 -8.78 -24.32
N LEU A 918 -37.03 -9.25 -23.45
CA LEU A 918 -35.63 -8.80 -23.42
C LEU A 918 -34.90 -9.13 -24.73
N ASP A 919 -35.42 -10.10 -25.51
CA ASP A 919 -34.96 -10.36 -26.88
C ASP A 919 -35.15 -9.16 -27.82
N ASP A 920 -35.98 -8.18 -27.49
CA ASP A 920 -36.16 -6.95 -28.28
C ASP A 920 -35.24 -5.80 -27.82
N VAL A 921 -34.45 -5.97 -26.74
CA VAL A 921 -33.55 -4.94 -26.20
C VAL A 921 -32.15 -5.10 -26.80
N PRO A 922 -31.62 -4.11 -27.54
CA PRO A 922 -30.26 -4.14 -28.08
C PRO A 922 -29.23 -3.61 -27.06
N ILE A 923 -27.95 -3.88 -27.30
CA ILE A 923 -26.86 -3.16 -26.61
C ILE A 923 -26.89 -1.66 -26.96
N THR A 924 -26.80 -0.79 -25.95
CA THR A 924 -26.93 0.67 -26.15
C THR A 924 -25.61 1.36 -26.47
N SER A 925 -24.48 0.76 -26.10
CA SER A 925 -23.14 1.30 -26.38
C SER A 925 -22.15 0.20 -26.76
N CYS A 926 -21.22 0.53 -27.65
CA CYS A 926 -20.08 -0.32 -27.99
C CYS A 926 -18.86 0.59 -28.05
N ASN A 927 -18.05 0.56 -27.00
CA ASN A 927 -16.92 1.47 -26.80
C ASN A 927 -15.74 1.11 -27.70
N VAL A 928 -15.84 1.40 -29.00
CA VAL A 928 -14.70 1.27 -29.92
C VAL A 928 -13.69 2.36 -29.57
N THR A 929 -12.53 1.97 -29.02
CA THR A 929 -11.46 2.88 -28.58
C THR A 929 -10.68 3.47 -29.76
N LEU A 930 -10.72 2.81 -30.92
CA LEU A 930 -10.08 3.24 -32.15
C LEU A 930 -10.61 4.59 -32.64
N SER A 931 -9.71 5.50 -33.00
CA SER A 931 -10.05 6.78 -33.62
C SER A 931 -10.55 6.60 -35.08
N PRO A 932 -11.29 7.60 -35.62
CA PRO A 932 -11.72 7.59 -37.02
C PRO A 932 -10.59 7.48 -38.05
N ASP A 933 -9.36 7.87 -37.69
CA ASP A 933 -8.17 7.72 -38.55
C ASP A 933 -7.63 6.29 -38.50
N GLU A 934 -7.65 5.64 -37.33
CA GLU A 934 -7.22 4.24 -37.15
C GLU A 934 -8.19 3.26 -37.81
N ILE A 935 -9.50 3.52 -37.70
CA ILE A 935 -10.53 2.75 -38.40
C ILE A 935 -10.33 2.83 -39.92
N ARG A 936 -10.00 4.02 -40.45
CA ARG A 936 -9.68 4.20 -41.89
C ARG A 936 -8.39 3.51 -42.31
N ALA A 937 -7.40 3.44 -41.42
CA ALA A 937 -6.13 2.77 -41.67
C ALA A 937 -6.22 1.24 -41.51
N SER A 938 -7.27 0.75 -40.85
CA SER A 938 -7.50 -0.67 -40.64
C SER A 938 -7.81 -1.40 -41.94
N LYS A 939 -7.39 -2.67 -42.00
CA LYS A 939 -7.74 -3.59 -43.10
C LYS A 939 -9.16 -4.15 -42.97
N TRP A 940 -9.84 -3.91 -41.84
CA TRP A 940 -11.16 -4.42 -41.50
C TRP A 940 -12.22 -3.33 -41.59
N SER A 941 -13.45 -3.71 -41.93
CA SER A 941 -14.55 -2.76 -41.99
C SER A 941 -14.89 -2.21 -40.59
N PRO A 942 -15.43 -0.98 -40.48
CA PRO A 942 -15.89 -0.44 -39.20
C PRO A 942 -16.87 -1.38 -38.48
N ARG A 943 -17.70 -2.12 -39.24
CA ARG A 943 -18.62 -3.13 -38.69
C ARG A 943 -17.90 -4.36 -38.14
N GLN A 944 -16.87 -4.84 -38.83
CA GLN A 944 -16.03 -5.94 -38.35
C GLN A 944 -15.31 -5.59 -37.04
N LEU A 945 -14.77 -4.36 -36.94
CA LEU A 945 -14.14 -3.87 -35.70
C LEU A 945 -15.15 -3.69 -34.56
N THR A 946 -16.34 -3.15 -34.86
CA THR A 946 -17.42 -2.99 -33.87
C THR A 946 -17.93 -4.36 -33.37
N PHE A 947 -17.98 -5.37 -34.23
CA PHE A 947 -18.36 -6.73 -33.83
C PHE A 947 -17.32 -7.41 -32.95
N LEU A 948 -16.02 -7.26 -33.26
CA LEU A 948 -14.94 -7.71 -32.39
C LEU A 948 -15.04 -7.06 -30.99
N GLN A 949 -15.26 -5.75 -30.95
CA GLN A 949 -15.45 -5.01 -29.70
C GLN A 949 -16.67 -5.48 -28.91
N ALA A 950 -17.80 -5.74 -29.59
CA ALA A 950 -19.02 -6.23 -28.95
C ALA A 950 -18.82 -7.62 -28.33
N VAL A 951 -18.18 -8.55 -29.05
CA VAL A 951 -17.86 -9.89 -28.52
C VAL A 951 -16.88 -9.79 -27.35
N HIS A 952 -15.88 -8.91 -27.42
CA HIS A 952 -14.93 -8.70 -26.33
C HIS A 952 -15.62 -8.14 -25.07
N ASN A 953 -16.47 -7.12 -25.21
CA ASN A 953 -17.22 -6.54 -24.09
C ASN A 953 -18.17 -7.57 -23.44
N ALA A 954 -18.80 -8.44 -24.23
CA ALA A 954 -19.62 -9.53 -23.74
C ALA A 954 -18.80 -10.56 -22.95
N GLN A 955 -17.64 -10.97 -23.47
CA GLN A 955 -16.70 -11.88 -22.80
C GLN A 955 -16.19 -11.31 -21.47
N GLN A 956 -15.98 -9.99 -21.40
CA GLN A 956 -15.58 -9.28 -20.18
C GLN A 956 -16.74 -8.90 -19.24
N ARG A 957 -17.97 -9.34 -19.54
CA ARG A 957 -19.20 -9.05 -18.76
C ARG A 957 -19.44 -7.55 -18.55
N ARG A 958 -19.12 -6.72 -19.54
CA ARG A 958 -19.30 -5.24 -19.49
C ARG A 958 -20.74 -4.78 -19.79
N TYR A 959 -21.60 -5.66 -20.32
CA TYR A 959 -23.00 -5.33 -20.61
C TYR A 959 -23.90 -5.54 -19.39
N ASP A 960 -24.94 -4.71 -19.28
CA ASP A 960 -26.01 -4.92 -18.30
C ASP A 960 -26.84 -6.15 -18.72
N PRO A 961 -27.25 -7.02 -17.79
CA PRO A 961 -28.06 -8.21 -18.10
C PRO A 961 -29.37 -7.93 -18.85
N ILE A 962 -29.90 -6.70 -18.81
CA ILE A 962 -31.07 -6.30 -19.61
C ILE A 962 -30.75 -6.17 -21.12
N GLU A 963 -29.50 -5.87 -21.47
CA GLU A 963 -29.03 -5.64 -22.83
C GLU A 963 -28.43 -6.91 -23.46
N TYR A 964 -27.59 -7.60 -22.68
CA TYR A 964 -26.97 -8.86 -23.08
C TYR A 964 -26.49 -9.63 -21.84
N ASP A 965 -27.00 -10.84 -21.66
CA ASP A 965 -26.56 -11.78 -20.62
C ASP A 965 -25.80 -12.96 -21.22
N ILE A 966 -24.49 -13.06 -20.96
CA ILE A 966 -23.65 -14.15 -21.48
C ILE A 966 -24.17 -15.54 -21.08
N VAL A 967 -24.90 -15.66 -19.96
CA VAL A 967 -25.47 -16.94 -19.51
C VAL A 967 -26.65 -17.38 -20.36
N HIS A 968 -27.50 -16.47 -20.85
CA HIS A 968 -28.76 -16.83 -21.53
C HIS A 968 -28.82 -16.43 -23.01
N ASP A 969 -28.08 -15.39 -23.41
CA ASP A 969 -28.17 -14.80 -24.72
C ASP A 969 -27.10 -15.33 -25.68
N SER A 970 -27.56 -15.65 -26.88
CA SER A 970 -26.70 -16.05 -27.99
C SER A 970 -25.94 -14.84 -28.54
N MET A 971 -24.65 -14.98 -28.85
CA MET A 971 -23.89 -13.92 -29.53
C MET A 971 -24.38 -13.62 -30.97
N ILE A 972 -25.38 -14.37 -31.46
CA ILE A 972 -26.17 -13.98 -32.64
C ILE A 972 -26.86 -12.62 -32.41
N ARG A 973 -27.24 -12.29 -31.17
CA ARG A 973 -27.82 -10.99 -30.82
C ARG A 973 -26.86 -9.83 -31.09
N LEU A 974 -25.60 -9.98 -30.72
CA LEU A 974 -24.56 -8.99 -31.02
C LEU A 974 -24.35 -8.81 -32.53
N LYS A 975 -24.50 -9.88 -33.32
CA LYS A 975 -24.49 -9.80 -34.79
C LYS A 975 -25.66 -8.96 -35.32
N GLU A 976 -26.86 -9.16 -34.77
CA GLU A 976 -28.08 -8.42 -35.12
C GLU A 976 -27.97 -6.93 -34.73
N ASP A 977 -27.31 -6.63 -33.61
CA ASP A 977 -27.15 -5.27 -33.09
C ASP A 977 -26.12 -4.45 -33.89
N VAL A 978 -25.00 -5.08 -34.28
CA VAL A 978 -23.96 -4.46 -35.12
C VAL A 978 -24.38 -4.40 -36.61
N GLY A 979 -25.28 -5.28 -37.04
CA GLY A 979 -25.71 -5.36 -38.44
C GLY A 979 -24.61 -5.89 -39.37
N ILE A 980 -23.79 -6.82 -38.89
CA ILE A 980 -22.69 -7.46 -39.62
C ILE A 980 -23.17 -8.73 -40.35
N ASP A 981 -22.73 -8.91 -41.60
CA ASP A 981 -23.09 -10.09 -42.39
C ASP A 981 -22.28 -11.33 -42.02
N GLN A 982 -22.76 -12.53 -42.37
CA GLN A 982 -22.04 -13.77 -42.04
C GLN A 982 -20.68 -13.87 -42.74
N ASP A 983 -20.59 -13.42 -43.99
CA ASP A 983 -19.35 -13.46 -44.77
C ASP A 983 -18.25 -12.59 -44.10
N GLU A 984 -18.62 -11.45 -43.50
CA GLU A 984 -17.69 -10.58 -42.77
C GLU A 984 -17.22 -11.20 -41.44
N ILE A 985 -18.05 -12.03 -40.79
CA ILE A 985 -17.65 -12.81 -39.60
C ILE A 985 -16.71 -13.95 -40.01
N ASP A 986 -16.99 -14.62 -41.14
CA ASP A 986 -16.16 -15.70 -41.65
C ASP A 986 -14.74 -15.19 -42.01
N ASP A 987 -14.62 -13.97 -42.54
CA ASP A 987 -13.33 -13.30 -42.76
C ASP A 987 -12.54 -13.10 -41.44
N LEU A 988 -13.22 -12.77 -40.34
CA LEU A 988 -12.60 -12.62 -39.00
C LEU A 988 -12.15 -13.97 -38.42
N LEU A 989 -12.93 -15.03 -38.65
CA LEU A 989 -12.60 -16.41 -38.26
C LEU A 989 -11.39 -16.91 -39.07
N ASP A 990 -11.38 -16.73 -40.39
CA ASP A 990 -10.30 -17.16 -41.28
C ASP A 990 -8.99 -16.42 -41.01
N ALA A 991 -9.06 -15.15 -40.63
CA ALA A 991 -7.90 -14.37 -40.21
C ALA A 991 -7.43 -14.65 -38.78
N GLY A 992 -8.14 -15.53 -38.05
CA GLY A 992 -7.81 -15.92 -36.69
C GLY A 992 -7.99 -14.81 -35.65
N LEU A 993 -8.82 -13.81 -35.93
CA LEU A 993 -9.14 -12.71 -35.01
C LEU A 993 -10.31 -13.08 -34.07
N LEU A 994 -11.17 -13.97 -34.54
CA LEU A 994 -12.30 -14.50 -33.81
C LEU A 994 -12.20 -16.02 -33.79
N ARG A 995 -12.63 -16.65 -32.69
CA ARG A 995 -12.77 -18.10 -32.58
C ARG A 995 -14.24 -18.45 -32.34
N HIS A 996 -14.74 -19.48 -33.01
CA HIS A 996 -16.05 -20.06 -32.70
C HIS A 996 -15.86 -21.17 -31.65
N ASP A 997 -16.43 -20.98 -30.45
CA ASP A 997 -16.27 -21.94 -29.35
C ASP A 997 -17.33 -23.04 -29.37
N GLY A 998 -18.54 -22.74 -29.87
CA GLY A 998 -19.59 -23.71 -30.06
C GLY A 998 -20.99 -23.10 -30.13
N ASP A 999 -21.98 -23.97 -30.39
CA ASP A 999 -23.39 -23.61 -30.59
C ASP A 999 -24.32 -24.16 -29.49
N HIS A 1000 -23.75 -24.69 -28.41
CA HIS A 1000 -24.49 -25.26 -27.28
C HIS A 1000 -23.92 -24.75 -25.95
N PRO A 1001 -24.76 -24.29 -24.99
CA PRO A 1001 -26.22 -24.14 -25.05
C PRO A 1001 -26.73 -23.10 -26.06
N GLN A 1002 -25.93 -22.05 -26.31
CA GLN A 1002 -26.14 -21.05 -27.36
C GLN A 1002 -24.82 -20.81 -28.13
N ARG A 1003 -24.84 -19.90 -29.11
CA ARG A 1003 -23.66 -19.58 -29.93
C ARG A 1003 -22.72 -18.64 -29.19
N TYR A 1004 -21.46 -19.06 -29.08
CA TYR A 1004 -20.37 -18.29 -28.48
C TYR A 1004 -19.23 -18.08 -29.46
N TYR A 1005 -18.73 -16.85 -29.49
CA TYR A 1005 -17.48 -16.45 -30.10
C TYR A 1005 -16.53 -15.94 -29.01
N SER A 1006 -15.24 -16.14 -29.20
CA SER A 1006 -14.18 -15.56 -28.37
C SER A 1006 -13.25 -14.72 -29.23
N VAL A 1007 -12.86 -13.56 -28.72
CA VAL A 1007 -11.85 -12.72 -29.40
C VAL A 1007 -10.47 -13.28 -29.07
N THR A 1008 -9.68 -13.58 -30.10
CA THR A 1008 -8.31 -14.07 -29.92
C THR A 1008 -7.36 -12.92 -29.58
N ALA A 1009 -6.14 -13.22 -29.13
CA ALA A 1009 -5.10 -12.19 -28.96
C ALA A 1009 -4.93 -11.30 -30.20
N ALA A 1010 -4.94 -11.88 -31.40
CA ALA A 1010 -4.86 -11.12 -32.64
C ALA A 1010 -6.10 -10.24 -32.90
N GLY A 1011 -7.29 -10.69 -32.48
CA GLY A 1011 -8.52 -9.90 -32.56
C GLY A 1011 -8.54 -8.72 -31.60
N ARG A 1012 -7.97 -8.88 -30.40
CA ARG A 1012 -7.80 -7.81 -29.41
C ARG A 1012 -6.82 -6.75 -29.89
N ASP A 1013 -5.68 -7.17 -30.46
CA ASP A 1013 -4.74 -6.28 -31.16
C ASP A 1013 -5.42 -5.48 -32.28
N ALA A 1014 -6.46 -6.04 -32.93
CA ALA A 1014 -7.17 -5.39 -34.02
C ALA A 1014 -8.17 -4.32 -33.56
N ILE A 1015 -8.60 -4.35 -32.29
CA ILE A 1015 -9.51 -3.36 -31.68
C ILE A 1015 -8.83 -2.45 -30.64
N ASP A 1016 -7.50 -2.58 -30.48
CA ASP A 1016 -6.70 -1.76 -29.55
C ASP A 1016 -7.15 -1.87 -28.08
N GLU A 1017 -7.45 -3.11 -27.65
CA GLU A 1017 -7.69 -3.45 -26.25
C GLU A 1017 -6.39 -4.00 -25.63
N GLU A 1018 -5.70 -3.17 -24.84
CA GLU A 1018 -4.54 -3.54 -24.02
C GLU A 1018 -4.98 -3.93 -22.60
N PHE A 1019 -4.31 -4.92 -21.98
CA PHE A 1019 -4.62 -5.36 -20.62
C PHE A 1019 -3.55 -4.98 -19.60
N GLN A 1020 -3.97 -4.72 -18.37
CA GLN A 1020 -3.11 -4.58 -17.21
C GLN A 1020 -3.26 -5.78 -16.25
N ALA A 1021 -2.15 -6.43 -15.92
CA ALA A 1021 -2.12 -7.53 -14.94
C ALA A 1021 -2.61 -7.05 -13.56
N GLY A 1022 -3.55 -7.77 -12.95
CA GLY A 1022 -4.18 -7.40 -11.67
C GLY A 1022 -5.32 -6.37 -11.77
N VAL A 1023 -5.60 -5.84 -12.96
CA VAL A 1023 -6.78 -5.00 -13.24
C VAL A 1023 -7.78 -5.75 -14.12
N ASP A 1024 -7.29 -6.40 -15.19
CA ASP A 1024 -8.11 -7.08 -16.18
C ASP A 1024 -8.03 -8.62 -16.12
N PHE A 1025 -7.00 -9.19 -15.45
CA PHE A 1025 -6.80 -10.64 -15.24
C PHE A 1025 -6.00 -10.90 -13.94
N GLY A 1026 -6.24 -12.03 -13.25
CA GLY A 1026 -5.59 -12.37 -11.95
C GLY A 1026 -6.60 -12.81 -10.88
N HIS A 1027 -6.24 -12.91 -9.60
CA HIS A 1027 -7.19 -13.32 -8.54
C HIS A 1027 -8.53 -12.55 -8.60
N GLY A 1028 -9.66 -13.25 -8.70
CA GLY A 1028 -10.98 -12.64 -8.89
C GLY A 1028 -11.35 -12.26 -10.33
N LYS A 1029 -10.44 -12.46 -11.30
CA LYS A 1029 -10.57 -12.08 -12.72
C LYS A 1029 -10.04 -13.22 -13.63
N GLY A 1030 -10.82 -13.59 -14.63
CA GLY A 1030 -10.47 -14.69 -15.55
C GLY A 1030 -9.21 -14.45 -16.37
N ASP A 1031 -8.81 -15.45 -17.16
CA ASP A 1031 -7.60 -15.36 -18.00
C ASP A 1031 -7.85 -14.56 -19.29
N LEU A 1032 -6.76 -13.99 -19.82
CA LEU A 1032 -6.80 -13.22 -21.07
C LEU A 1032 -7.24 -14.02 -22.29
N ASP A 1033 -6.98 -15.33 -22.30
CA ASP A 1033 -7.35 -16.24 -23.39
C ASP A 1033 -8.50 -17.18 -23.03
N GLU A 1034 -9.19 -16.90 -21.92
CA GLU A 1034 -10.36 -17.65 -21.48
C GLU A 1034 -11.46 -17.60 -22.55
N SER A 1035 -12.14 -18.73 -22.80
CA SER A 1035 -13.24 -18.73 -23.77
C SER A 1035 -14.53 -18.16 -23.20
N SER A 1036 -15.34 -17.49 -24.02
CA SER A 1036 -16.70 -17.05 -23.66
C SER A 1036 -17.59 -18.19 -23.12
N GLN A 1037 -17.39 -19.44 -23.57
CA GLN A 1037 -18.08 -20.61 -23.02
C GLN A 1037 -17.70 -20.92 -21.57
N HIS A 1038 -16.43 -20.73 -21.21
CA HIS A 1038 -15.92 -20.98 -19.86
C HIS A 1038 -16.42 -19.88 -18.93
N VAL A 1039 -16.29 -18.61 -19.33
CA VAL A 1039 -16.85 -17.45 -18.62
C VAL A 1039 -18.35 -17.64 -18.35
N ALA A 1040 -19.12 -18.13 -19.34
CA ALA A 1040 -20.55 -18.38 -19.17
C ALA A 1040 -20.85 -19.48 -18.13
N MET A 1041 -20.05 -20.55 -18.08
CA MET A 1041 -20.21 -21.61 -17.07
C MET A 1041 -19.84 -21.12 -15.67
N ILE A 1042 -18.78 -20.34 -15.53
CA ILE A 1042 -18.37 -19.73 -14.25
C ILE A 1042 -19.45 -18.77 -13.75
N GLU A 1043 -19.95 -17.89 -14.62
CA GLU A 1043 -21.02 -16.95 -14.28
C GLU A 1043 -22.32 -17.66 -13.87
N ALA A 1044 -22.73 -18.70 -14.59
CA ALA A 1044 -23.89 -19.50 -14.20
C ALA A 1044 -23.71 -20.20 -12.85
N SER A 1045 -22.49 -20.63 -12.55
CA SER A 1045 -22.13 -21.29 -11.29
C SER A 1045 -22.16 -20.29 -10.13
N ALA A 1046 -21.57 -19.11 -10.32
CA ALA A 1046 -21.58 -18.04 -9.33
C ALA A 1046 -23.00 -17.59 -8.99
N ARG A 1047 -23.87 -17.38 -9.99
CA ARG A 1047 -25.28 -17.00 -9.77
C ARG A 1047 -26.07 -18.09 -9.04
N TRP A 1048 -25.83 -19.36 -9.36
CA TRP A 1048 -26.49 -20.47 -8.70
C TRP A 1048 -26.03 -20.63 -7.24
N LEU A 1049 -24.72 -20.50 -6.97
CA LEU A 1049 -24.19 -20.52 -5.60
C LEU A 1049 -24.66 -19.32 -4.77
N GLN A 1050 -24.76 -18.13 -5.38
CA GLN A 1050 -25.32 -16.96 -4.72
C GLN A 1050 -26.75 -17.25 -4.22
N GLN A 1051 -27.60 -17.85 -5.07
CA GLN A 1051 -28.98 -18.22 -4.73
C GLN A 1051 -29.07 -19.32 -3.67
N GLU A 1052 -28.24 -20.36 -3.76
CA GLU A 1052 -28.32 -21.53 -2.87
C GLU A 1052 -27.55 -21.37 -1.55
N ARG A 1053 -26.51 -20.51 -1.50
CA ARG A 1053 -25.59 -20.43 -0.36
C ARG A 1053 -25.49 -19.06 0.28
N VAL A 1054 -25.70 -17.96 -0.44
CA VAL A 1054 -25.55 -16.61 0.14
C VAL A 1054 -26.92 -16.00 0.46
N ASP A 1055 -27.90 -16.20 -0.41
CA ASP A 1055 -29.26 -15.72 -0.23
C ASP A 1055 -30.06 -16.61 0.75
N ASP A 1056 -29.53 -17.78 1.13
CA ASP A 1056 -30.10 -18.66 2.15
C ASP A 1056 -29.75 -18.14 3.56
N PRO A 1057 -30.75 -17.80 4.40
CA PRO A 1057 -30.51 -17.34 5.77
C PRO A 1057 -29.83 -18.37 6.70
N GLU A 1058 -29.66 -19.63 6.30
CA GLU A 1058 -28.82 -20.60 7.02
C GLU A 1058 -27.30 -20.31 6.91
N TYR A 1059 -26.86 -19.48 5.96
CA TYR A 1059 -25.45 -19.17 5.67
C TYR A 1059 -25.21 -17.64 5.53
N PRO A 1060 -25.45 -16.83 6.58
CA PRO A 1060 -25.52 -15.38 6.48
C PRO A 1060 -24.19 -14.67 6.13
N ASP A 1061 -23.06 -15.36 6.25
CA ASP A 1061 -21.70 -14.81 6.06
C ASP A 1061 -20.94 -15.52 4.92
N ALA A 1062 -21.64 -16.26 4.04
CA ALA A 1062 -21.02 -16.91 2.89
C ALA A 1062 -20.72 -15.92 1.76
N GLU A 1063 -19.55 -16.04 1.12
CA GLU A 1063 -19.16 -15.22 -0.04
C GLU A 1063 -18.84 -16.11 -1.24
N VAL A 1064 -19.33 -15.75 -2.43
CA VAL A 1064 -19.00 -16.43 -3.68
C VAL A 1064 -17.88 -15.68 -4.40
N VAL A 1065 -16.77 -16.38 -4.68
CA VAL A 1065 -15.59 -15.81 -5.35
C VAL A 1065 -15.25 -16.62 -6.59
N THR A 1066 -15.15 -15.97 -7.75
CA THR A 1066 -14.70 -16.59 -9.01
C THR A 1066 -13.18 -16.46 -9.19
N TYR A 1067 -12.53 -17.42 -9.84
CA TYR A 1067 -11.08 -17.41 -10.11
C TYR A 1067 -10.26 -17.29 -8.81
N TYR A 1068 -10.52 -18.20 -7.87
CA TYR A 1068 -9.95 -18.21 -6.52
C TYR A 1068 -8.59 -18.91 -6.48
N GLU A 1069 -7.55 -18.24 -5.98
CA GLU A 1069 -6.19 -18.79 -5.91
C GLU A 1069 -5.97 -19.50 -4.56
N VAL A 1070 -5.65 -20.79 -4.60
CA VAL A 1070 -5.41 -21.61 -3.41
C VAL A 1070 -3.99 -21.35 -2.90
N ARG A 1071 -3.86 -20.66 -1.75
CA ARG A 1071 -2.57 -20.41 -1.09
C ARG A 1071 -2.27 -21.52 -0.08
N GLU A 1072 -1.29 -22.36 -0.38
CA GLU A 1072 -0.98 -23.52 0.46
C GLU A 1072 -0.11 -23.17 1.69
N GLY A 1073 -0.64 -23.42 2.88
CA GLY A 1073 0.10 -23.56 4.13
C GLY A 1073 0.32 -25.04 4.48
N SER A 1074 1.59 -25.46 4.55
CA SER A 1074 2.11 -26.74 5.06
C SER A 1074 2.03 -28.01 4.17
N ALA A 1075 2.90 -28.07 3.15
CA ALA A 1075 3.41 -29.35 2.63
C ALA A 1075 4.92 -29.26 2.31
N ASP A 1076 5.61 -30.40 2.41
CA ASP A 1076 7.06 -30.58 2.55
C ASP A 1076 7.95 -29.79 1.56
N ALA A 1077 9.02 -29.19 2.11
CA ALA A 1077 10.09 -28.45 1.42
C ALA A 1077 10.95 -29.29 0.43
N ALA A 1078 10.49 -30.48 0.02
CA ALA A 1078 11.22 -31.41 -0.84
C ALA A 1078 10.96 -31.22 -2.34
N ALA A 1079 9.93 -30.47 -2.74
CA ALA A 1079 9.60 -30.23 -4.15
C ALA A 1079 10.45 -29.14 -4.83
N PHE A 1080 11.11 -28.26 -4.06
CA PHE A 1080 11.91 -27.13 -4.56
C PHE A 1080 13.32 -27.48 -5.05
N MET A 1081 13.66 -28.77 -5.18
CA MET A 1081 15.00 -29.25 -5.61
C MET A 1081 14.97 -29.98 -6.96
N GLY A 1082 14.03 -29.64 -7.84
CA GLY A 1082 14.04 -30.02 -9.25
C GLY A 1082 14.61 -28.91 -10.11
N SER A 1083 15.81 -29.09 -10.65
CA SER A 1083 16.44 -28.15 -11.57
C SER A 1083 15.84 -28.31 -12.98
N ASP A 1084 14.78 -27.59 -13.30
CA ASP A 1084 14.38 -27.28 -14.69
C ASP A 1084 13.48 -26.03 -14.67
N ALA A 1085 13.95 -24.97 -15.34
CA ALA A 1085 13.37 -23.62 -15.34
C ALA A 1085 12.10 -23.46 -16.20
N ASP A 1086 11.56 -24.56 -16.75
CA ASP A 1086 10.30 -24.57 -17.53
C ASP A 1086 9.07 -24.91 -16.66
N SER A 1087 9.23 -25.17 -15.36
CA SER A 1087 8.13 -25.67 -14.51
C SER A 1087 7.38 -24.61 -13.69
N THR A 1088 7.80 -23.34 -13.69
CA THR A 1088 7.21 -22.32 -12.79
C THR A 1088 5.89 -21.72 -13.27
N VAL A 1089 5.61 -21.71 -14.58
CA VAL A 1089 4.34 -21.20 -15.14
C VAL A 1089 3.23 -22.25 -15.01
N GLU A 1090 3.53 -23.53 -15.28
CA GLU A 1090 2.58 -24.64 -15.06
C GLU A 1090 2.18 -24.79 -13.57
N ASN A 1091 3.09 -24.53 -12.63
CA ASN A 1091 2.82 -24.65 -11.18
C ASN A 1091 1.91 -23.55 -10.60
N LEU A 1092 1.75 -22.41 -11.30
CA LEU A 1092 0.84 -21.31 -10.90
C LEU A 1092 -0.58 -21.55 -11.43
N GLU A 1093 -0.70 -22.02 -12.68
CA GLU A 1093 -1.99 -22.42 -13.27
C GLU A 1093 -2.63 -23.59 -12.50
N GLN A 1094 -1.82 -24.53 -11.98
CA GLN A 1094 -2.26 -25.69 -11.20
C GLN A 1094 -2.88 -25.38 -9.81
N ARG A 1095 -3.01 -24.11 -9.41
CA ARG A 1095 -3.45 -23.73 -8.06
C ARG A 1095 -4.69 -22.82 -7.99
N ARG A 1096 -5.39 -22.56 -9.10
CA ARG A 1096 -6.58 -21.69 -9.12
C ARG A 1096 -7.86 -22.48 -9.35
N LEU A 1097 -8.90 -22.23 -8.56
CA LEU A 1097 -10.26 -22.78 -8.68
C LEU A 1097 -11.15 -21.81 -9.46
N ASP A 1098 -12.01 -22.33 -10.33
CA ASP A 1098 -12.88 -21.52 -11.19
C ASP A 1098 -13.94 -20.71 -10.39
N CYS A 1099 -14.57 -21.33 -9.39
CA CYS A 1099 -15.51 -20.66 -8.51
C CYS A 1099 -15.59 -21.35 -7.15
N VAL A 1100 -15.65 -20.58 -6.06
CA VAL A 1100 -15.75 -21.10 -4.70
C VAL A 1100 -16.81 -20.36 -3.88
N THR A 1101 -17.31 -21.03 -2.85
CA THR A 1101 -18.00 -20.39 -1.73
C THR A 1101 -17.09 -20.43 -0.51
N LEU A 1102 -16.88 -19.28 0.12
CA LEU A 1102 -16.10 -19.12 1.34
C LEU A 1102 -17.03 -18.97 2.55
N ASP A 1103 -16.62 -19.49 3.70
CA ASP A 1103 -17.30 -19.28 4.98
C ASP A 1103 -16.80 -18.01 5.72
N GLU A 1104 -17.30 -17.79 6.95
CA GLU A 1104 -16.92 -16.65 7.81
C GLU A 1104 -15.41 -16.58 8.13
N ASN A 1105 -14.68 -17.69 8.00
CA ASN A 1105 -13.25 -17.79 8.27
C ASN A 1105 -12.41 -17.65 6.99
N GLY A 1106 -13.04 -17.60 5.82
CA GLY A 1106 -12.39 -17.60 4.51
C GLY A 1106 -11.97 -18.99 4.03
N ASP A 1107 -12.51 -20.05 4.61
CA ASP A 1107 -12.25 -21.44 4.19
C ASP A 1107 -13.18 -21.85 3.04
N VAL A 1108 -12.70 -22.67 2.11
CA VAL A 1108 -13.46 -23.10 0.93
C VAL A 1108 -14.46 -24.19 1.32
N VAL A 1109 -15.76 -23.84 1.37
CA VAL A 1109 -16.84 -24.80 1.67
C VAL A 1109 -17.44 -25.44 0.41
N VAL A 1110 -17.44 -24.74 -0.72
CA VAL A 1110 -17.85 -25.29 -2.01
C VAL A 1110 -16.78 -24.95 -3.04
N ALA A 1111 -16.32 -25.93 -3.80
CA ALA A 1111 -15.42 -25.74 -4.93
C ALA A 1111 -16.12 -26.15 -6.23
N VAL A 1112 -16.01 -25.32 -7.27
CA VAL A 1112 -16.59 -25.56 -8.59
C VAL A 1112 -15.51 -25.47 -9.66
N GLU A 1113 -15.51 -26.44 -10.58
CA GLU A 1113 -14.68 -26.45 -11.79
C GLU A 1113 -15.55 -26.51 -13.05
N ALA A 1114 -15.28 -25.63 -14.00
CA ALA A 1114 -16.04 -25.49 -15.24
C ALA A 1114 -15.28 -26.09 -16.44
N GLU A 1115 -15.55 -27.37 -16.69
CA GLU A 1115 -14.73 -28.18 -17.58
C GLU A 1115 -15.19 -28.17 -19.05
N ARG A 1116 -14.25 -27.89 -19.96
CA ARG A 1116 -14.43 -28.02 -21.41
C ARG A 1116 -13.64 -29.21 -21.93
N ILE A 1117 -14.35 -30.22 -22.44
CA ILE A 1117 -13.73 -31.42 -23.00
C ILE A 1117 -12.89 -31.08 -24.23
N ASN A 1118 -11.56 -31.07 -24.05
CA ASN A 1118 -10.55 -30.85 -25.07
C ASN A 1118 -9.66 -32.10 -25.24
N HIS A 1119 -8.48 -31.98 -25.86
CA HIS A 1119 -7.60 -33.13 -26.10
C HIS A 1119 -6.78 -33.58 -24.88
N ASP A 1120 -6.81 -32.84 -23.77
CA ASP A 1120 -5.99 -33.07 -22.56
C ASP A 1120 -6.80 -33.54 -21.33
N VAL A 1121 -8.08 -33.86 -21.52
CA VAL A 1121 -9.04 -34.23 -20.47
C VAL A 1121 -8.56 -35.38 -19.58
N THR A 1122 -7.78 -36.33 -20.11
CA THR A 1122 -7.28 -37.48 -19.32
C THR A 1122 -6.17 -37.12 -18.33
N ARG A 1123 -5.60 -35.92 -18.45
CA ARG A 1123 -4.56 -35.39 -17.54
C ARG A 1123 -5.09 -34.21 -16.72
N ALA A 1124 -5.75 -33.25 -17.36
CA ALA A 1124 -6.28 -32.05 -16.69
C ALA A 1124 -7.33 -32.39 -15.61
N VAL A 1125 -8.31 -33.24 -15.94
CA VAL A 1125 -9.40 -33.58 -15.01
C VAL A 1125 -8.91 -34.21 -13.69
N PRO A 1126 -7.97 -35.18 -13.69
CA PRO A 1126 -7.38 -35.67 -12.44
C PRO A 1126 -6.61 -34.60 -11.65
N GLU A 1127 -5.88 -33.71 -12.32
CA GLU A 1127 -5.14 -32.62 -11.65
C GLU A 1127 -6.10 -31.64 -10.97
N ASP A 1128 -7.18 -31.25 -11.64
CA ASP A 1128 -8.21 -30.36 -11.08
C ASP A 1128 -9.03 -31.02 -9.96
N TYR A 1129 -9.26 -32.33 -10.05
CA TYR A 1129 -9.85 -33.10 -8.94
C TYR A 1129 -8.96 -33.05 -7.69
N ASP A 1130 -7.66 -33.31 -7.85
CA ASP A 1130 -6.70 -33.35 -6.74
C ASP A 1130 -6.57 -31.93 -6.12
N LYS A 1131 -6.65 -30.88 -6.95
CA LYS A 1131 -6.68 -29.45 -6.54
C LYS A 1131 -7.91 -29.11 -5.71
N MET A 1132 -9.11 -29.47 -6.14
CA MET A 1132 -10.33 -29.25 -5.34
C MET A 1132 -10.31 -30.04 -4.04
N ALA A 1133 -9.87 -31.29 -4.07
CA ALA A 1133 -9.80 -32.16 -2.90
C ALA A 1133 -8.87 -31.61 -1.81
N ALA A 1134 -7.78 -30.94 -2.19
CA ALA A 1134 -6.82 -30.36 -1.25
C ALA A 1134 -7.41 -29.21 -0.40
N CYS A 1135 -8.51 -28.60 -0.85
CA CYS A 1135 -9.20 -27.54 -0.11
C CYS A 1135 -10.18 -28.10 0.94
N GLU A 1136 -10.37 -29.43 0.99
CA GLU A 1136 -11.34 -30.11 1.85
C GLU A 1136 -12.78 -29.52 1.83
N PRO A 1137 -13.38 -29.25 0.64
CA PRO A 1137 -14.70 -28.64 0.56
C PRO A 1137 -15.81 -29.61 0.98
N ASP A 1138 -16.92 -29.07 1.49
CA ASP A 1138 -18.15 -29.83 1.73
C ASP A 1138 -18.76 -30.34 0.42
N ASP A 1139 -18.70 -29.52 -0.64
CA ASP A 1139 -19.16 -29.86 -1.98
C ASP A 1139 -18.12 -29.53 -3.06
N ALA A 1140 -17.81 -30.50 -3.93
CA ALA A 1140 -16.93 -30.34 -5.09
C ALA A 1140 -17.72 -30.62 -6.39
N ILE A 1141 -18.02 -29.56 -7.13
CA ILE A 1141 -19.01 -29.57 -8.22
C ILE A 1141 -18.32 -29.35 -9.56
N TRP A 1142 -18.62 -30.21 -10.54
CA TRP A 1142 -18.14 -30.03 -11.91
C TRP A 1142 -19.26 -29.51 -12.81
N VAL A 1143 -18.98 -28.48 -13.59
CA VAL A 1143 -19.91 -27.92 -14.58
C VAL A 1143 -19.43 -28.26 -15.98
N VAL A 1144 -20.32 -28.82 -16.80
CA VAL A 1144 -19.98 -29.31 -18.14
C VAL A 1144 -20.98 -28.84 -19.18
N LEU A 1145 -20.55 -28.68 -20.43
CA LEU A 1145 -21.44 -28.22 -21.50
C LEU A 1145 -22.54 -29.22 -21.88
N SER A 1146 -22.33 -30.53 -21.68
CA SER A 1146 -23.26 -31.57 -22.16
C SER A 1146 -23.26 -32.83 -21.30
N GLN A 1147 -24.25 -33.70 -21.54
CA GLN A 1147 -24.31 -35.01 -20.90
C GLN A 1147 -23.10 -35.88 -21.24
N SER A 1148 -22.66 -35.92 -22.50
CA SER A 1148 -21.48 -36.71 -22.88
C SER A 1148 -20.23 -36.20 -22.18
N ALA A 1149 -20.06 -34.89 -22.07
CA ALA A 1149 -18.94 -34.29 -21.36
C ALA A 1149 -18.88 -34.71 -19.88
N GLY A 1150 -20.02 -34.79 -19.19
CA GLY A 1150 -20.03 -35.29 -17.81
C GLY A 1150 -19.64 -36.77 -17.68
N HIS A 1151 -19.89 -37.59 -18.72
CA HIS A 1151 -19.37 -38.97 -18.76
C HIS A 1151 -17.89 -39.01 -19.11
N ASP A 1152 -17.39 -38.08 -19.91
CA ASP A 1152 -15.97 -37.97 -20.25
C ASP A 1152 -15.12 -37.57 -19.02
N VAL A 1153 -15.58 -36.61 -18.20
CA VAL A 1153 -14.98 -36.26 -16.90
C VAL A 1153 -14.95 -37.50 -15.98
N LEU A 1154 -16.08 -38.18 -15.84
CA LEU A 1154 -16.16 -39.37 -15.00
C LEU A 1154 -15.24 -40.50 -15.51
N ALA A 1155 -15.12 -40.68 -16.82
CA ALA A 1155 -14.23 -41.66 -17.42
C ALA A 1155 -12.75 -41.32 -17.15
N ALA A 1156 -12.37 -40.04 -17.26
CA ALA A 1156 -11.02 -39.57 -16.95
C ALA A 1156 -10.64 -39.80 -15.48
N LEU A 1157 -11.58 -39.66 -14.54
CA LEU A 1157 -11.35 -39.95 -13.12
C LEU A 1157 -11.33 -41.46 -12.79
N ASN A 1158 -12.01 -42.29 -13.58
CA ASN A 1158 -12.00 -43.75 -13.43
C ASN A 1158 -10.73 -44.38 -14.05
N GLU A 1159 -10.29 -43.88 -15.20
CA GLU A 1159 -9.14 -44.37 -15.98
C GLU A 1159 -8.19 -43.20 -16.35
N PRO A 1160 -7.50 -42.59 -15.37
CA PRO A 1160 -6.60 -41.47 -15.61
C PRO A 1160 -5.38 -41.88 -16.43
N ALA A 1161 -4.78 -40.93 -17.17
CA ALA A 1161 -3.58 -41.20 -17.96
C ALA A 1161 -2.39 -41.63 -17.09
N ASP A 1162 -2.26 -41.03 -15.90
CA ASP A 1162 -1.25 -41.33 -14.88
C ASP A 1162 -1.89 -41.27 -13.46
N GLY A 1163 -1.47 -42.18 -12.55
CA GLY A 1163 -1.94 -42.25 -11.16
C GLY A 1163 -3.08 -43.25 -10.87
N ASP A 1164 -3.57 -43.28 -9.63
CA ASP A 1164 -4.63 -44.19 -9.18
C ASP A 1164 -6.03 -43.67 -9.57
N ALA A 1165 -7.05 -44.53 -9.68
CA ALA A 1165 -8.41 -44.06 -9.96
C ALA A 1165 -8.94 -43.19 -8.81
N ARG A 1166 -9.48 -41.99 -9.11
CA ARG A 1166 -10.01 -41.03 -8.12
C ARG A 1166 -11.46 -41.38 -7.76
N VAL A 1167 -12.18 -41.94 -8.73
CA VAL A 1167 -13.58 -42.35 -8.59
C VAL A 1167 -13.74 -43.74 -9.19
N GLU A 1168 -14.18 -44.72 -8.40
CA GLU A 1168 -14.43 -46.10 -8.89
C GLU A 1168 -15.85 -46.32 -9.42
N LYS A 1169 -16.78 -45.40 -9.12
CA LYS A 1169 -18.18 -45.50 -9.52
C LYS A 1169 -18.35 -45.17 -11.00
N THR A 1170 -19.08 -46.02 -11.71
CA THR A 1170 -19.45 -45.83 -13.12
C THR A 1170 -20.97 -45.79 -13.28
N TYR A 1171 -21.44 -45.05 -14.29
CA TYR A 1171 -22.85 -44.95 -14.65
C TYR A 1171 -23.06 -45.37 -16.11
N SER A 1172 -24.30 -45.73 -16.47
CA SER A 1172 -24.65 -45.94 -17.89
C SER A 1172 -24.48 -44.61 -18.65
N SER A 1173 -23.97 -44.65 -19.88
CA SER A 1173 -23.79 -43.45 -20.73
C SER A 1173 -25.09 -42.67 -20.99
N THR A 1174 -26.24 -43.29 -20.74
CA THR A 1174 -27.58 -42.68 -20.83
C THR A 1174 -28.04 -41.98 -19.56
N THR A 1175 -27.36 -42.15 -18.41
CA THR A 1175 -27.70 -41.49 -17.15
C THR A 1175 -27.30 -40.01 -17.20
N PRO A 1176 -28.21 -39.07 -16.90
CA PRO A 1176 -27.88 -37.65 -16.83
C PRO A 1176 -26.87 -37.33 -15.69
N PRO A 1177 -25.82 -36.51 -15.92
CA PRO A 1177 -24.79 -36.22 -14.92
C PRO A 1177 -25.29 -35.72 -13.57
N GLN A 1178 -26.34 -34.89 -13.56
CA GLN A 1178 -26.95 -34.36 -12.34
C GLN A 1178 -27.61 -35.44 -11.45
N GLN A 1179 -27.77 -36.67 -11.96
CA GLN A 1179 -28.26 -37.82 -11.20
C GLN A 1179 -27.13 -38.67 -10.62
N PHE A 1180 -25.86 -38.32 -10.88
CA PHE A 1180 -24.73 -38.99 -10.26
C PHE A 1180 -24.77 -38.76 -8.74
N ARG A 1181 -24.32 -39.78 -8.00
CA ARG A 1181 -24.30 -39.85 -6.53
C ARG A 1181 -22.92 -40.33 -6.11
N ILE A 1182 -21.99 -39.41 -6.19
CA ILE A 1182 -20.57 -39.58 -5.90
C ILE A 1182 -20.30 -38.77 -4.64
N ASP A 1183 -19.46 -39.30 -3.77
CA ASP A 1183 -19.13 -38.73 -2.47
C ASP A 1183 -17.64 -38.96 -2.30
N GLN A 1184 -16.87 -38.09 -2.94
CA GLN A 1184 -15.42 -38.13 -3.03
C GLN A 1184 -14.89 -36.69 -2.88
N PRO A 1185 -13.72 -36.48 -2.25
CA PRO A 1185 -13.22 -35.14 -1.90
C PRO A 1185 -13.17 -34.11 -3.05
N GLY A 1186 -12.87 -34.54 -4.28
CA GLY A 1186 -12.84 -33.67 -5.47
C GLY A 1186 -14.03 -33.86 -6.42
N LEU A 1187 -15.06 -34.62 -6.03
CA LEU A 1187 -16.27 -34.80 -6.83
C LEU A 1187 -17.47 -35.25 -6.00
N THR A 1188 -18.41 -34.34 -5.75
CA THR A 1188 -19.73 -34.60 -5.15
C THR A 1188 -20.86 -34.53 -6.19
N ALA A 1189 -20.78 -33.61 -7.17
CA ALA A 1189 -21.81 -33.46 -8.21
C ALA A 1189 -21.25 -33.07 -9.59
N ILE A 1190 -21.99 -33.41 -10.66
CA ILE A 1190 -21.73 -32.92 -12.02
C ILE A 1190 -23.01 -32.32 -12.60
N TYR A 1191 -22.97 -31.06 -13.01
CA TYR A 1191 -24.11 -30.35 -13.59
C TYR A 1191 -23.88 -29.92 -15.04
N PRO A 1192 -24.78 -30.29 -15.96
CA PRO A 1192 -24.78 -29.71 -17.30
C PRO A 1192 -25.13 -28.21 -17.25
N MET A 1193 -24.48 -27.38 -18.07
CA MET A 1193 -24.74 -25.94 -18.18
C MET A 1193 -26.23 -25.63 -18.42
N THR A 1194 -26.90 -26.40 -19.29
CA THR A 1194 -28.36 -26.27 -19.54
C THR A 1194 -29.25 -26.61 -18.33
N TRP A 1195 -28.71 -27.30 -17.34
CA TRP A 1195 -29.40 -27.53 -16.07
C TRP A 1195 -29.24 -26.32 -15.15
N LEU A 1196 -28.02 -25.76 -15.02
CA LEU A 1196 -27.75 -24.54 -14.23
C LEU A 1196 -28.51 -23.32 -14.76
N GLN A 1197 -28.51 -23.09 -16.08
CA GLN A 1197 -29.29 -22.02 -16.72
C GLN A 1197 -30.78 -22.05 -16.29
N ARG A 1198 -31.35 -23.25 -16.11
CA ARG A 1198 -32.75 -23.40 -15.69
C ARG A 1198 -32.96 -23.17 -14.19
N GLN A 1199 -31.95 -23.35 -13.35
CA GLN A 1199 -32.05 -23.07 -11.91
C GLN A 1199 -31.98 -21.56 -11.66
N VAL A 1200 -31.03 -20.88 -12.32
CA VAL A 1200 -30.82 -19.44 -12.17
C VAL A 1200 -32.01 -18.61 -12.69
N GLN A 1201 -32.80 -19.15 -13.63
CA GLN A 1201 -34.02 -18.52 -14.19
C GLN A 1201 -35.20 -18.41 -13.21
N THR A 1202 -35.20 -19.12 -12.09
CA THR A 1202 -36.45 -19.35 -11.33
C THR A 1202 -36.97 -18.13 -10.54
N ASP A 1203 -36.23 -17.01 -10.46
CA ASP A 1203 -36.61 -15.83 -9.66
C ASP A 1203 -36.62 -14.49 -10.42
N SER A 1204 -36.74 -14.48 -11.75
CA SER A 1204 -37.15 -13.25 -12.49
C SER A 1204 -38.68 -13.09 -12.48
N GLY A 1205 -39.28 -13.08 -11.28
CA GLY A 1205 -40.72 -12.88 -11.02
C GLY A 1205 -41.05 -11.50 -10.49
#